data_AF-A0A945BZB3-F1
#
_entry.id   AF-A0A945BZB3-F1
#
_cell.length_a   1.000
_cell.length_b   1.000
_cell.length_c   1.000
_cell.angle_alpha   90.00
_cell.angle_beta   90.00
_cell.angle_gamma   90.00
#
_symmetry.space_group_name_H-M   'P 1'
#
loop_
_entity.id
_entity.type
_entity.pdbx_description
1 polymer ?
#
loop_
_entity_poly.entity_id
_entity_poly.type
_entity_poly.pdbx_seq_one_letter_code
_entity_poly.pdbx_strand_id
1 'polypeptide(L)'
;MNKFEMEIPDVPEVSEKNNNQEQPSKILKPEEIIKVEAKSSVISNDARVGNNELRKYTKKYYSKERLRTASEIKEIRSNFFSNKEKIREQIFFILRQLEEKKTMLDIIQNEVQILEKNISSKSSSLFSQVFRYFEIKKLEETLNEKEPKFEEFQQEVQEMLQQKALLSEQLEVKQNLQELKAKVQIFYDNHIGDFEKYTEEEGAIELERLEKEEEGRQVENIMSEYNGYFVHGIKHRWSPEGNSLIKEKASFESKLKIFLSLEPTSSTSVIQVGDDADDMWEQMGLLLSRGRVDAAYSRDTGTVAKDANTRTHRAGGLNFENIKKSIAGDTASAGGTGYNEFVVSNPGVAGMYLTADREDSTTTISDKEFFALANKLKLPTYYIKNGEVFSTNFSNKEELIIGEKIDPKKLSEKEYGFSDEEKEEMFDDVFEEEMPFKAETILFEARNFAGRNAGQEHYLRVIKDKLKDTKFRKKISKTELGVTSGDDYSIDNLFKSDVYLIKEIIYPEGNKKRYFKNNDQVFVQYYDFKKDKYSNNFSTVDSKYTLPNHIALSYSRGLLFEKSVDNVTLYLSEVKKFIEDLQEKMQNVNMTDEVNQKNYKETLMKLTYHLYGFADTAKAFGDEETYQKTIKIADSVVPLLDYQRNVNKRLDEQGKFIIYKEDFYDK
;
A
#
# COMPACT_ATOMS: atom_id res chain seq x y z
N MET A 1 -49.98 -48.48 -3.36
CA MET A 1 -48.76 -47.96 -4.01
C MET A 1 -49.10 -46.59 -4.55
N ASN A 2 -48.96 -45.58 -3.69
CA ASN A 2 -49.36 -44.20 -3.94
C ASN A 2 -48.10 -43.40 -4.32
N LYS A 3 -48.21 -42.62 -5.40
CA LYS A 3 -47.20 -41.67 -5.86
C LYS A 3 -47.17 -40.47 -4.90
N PHE A 4 -45.96 -40.12 -4.48
CA PHE A 4 -45.64 -38.87 -3.80
C PHE A 4 -45.54 -37.75 -4.85
N GLU A 5 -46.41 -36.75 -4.76
CA GLU A 5 -46.20 -35.40 -5.27
C GLU A 5 -45.76 -34.53 -4.09
N MET A 6 -44.61 -33.87 -4.21
CA MET A 6 -44.19 -32.78 -3.33
C MET A 6 -44.17 -31.51 -4.19
N GLU A 7 -45.16 -30.65 -3.97
CA GLU A 7 -45.15 -29.26 -4.42
C GLU A 7 -44.22 -28.45 -3.51
N ILE A 8 -43.34 -27.66 -4.12
CA ILE A 8 -42.52 -26.64 -3.47
C ILE A 8 -43.28 -25.31 -3.64
N PRO A 9 -43.54 -24.53 -2.57
CA PRO A 9 -44.19 -23.24 -2.73
C PRO A 9 -43.18 -22.15 -3.16
N ASP A 10 -43.62 -21.34 -4.12
CA ASP A 10 -42.95 -20.15 -4.63
C ASP A 10 -42.63 -19.13 -3.52
N VAL A 11 -41.40 -18.59 -3.57
CA VAL A 11 -40.97 -17.42 -2.79
C VAL A 11 -40.99 -16.21 -3.73
N PRO A 12 -41.61 -15.08 -3.36
CA PRO A 12 -41.71 -13.92 -4.24
C PRO A 12 -40.39 -13.14 -4.31
N GLU A 13 -40.05 -12.71 -5.53
CA GLU A 13 -38.97 -11.78 -5.85
C GLU A 13 -39.16 -10.44 -5.09
N VAL A 14 -38.18 -10.08 -4.27
CA VAL A 14 -38.01 -8.71 -3.78
C VAL A 14 -36.88 -8.07 -4.57
N SER A 15 -37.25 -7.14 -5.45
CA SER A 15 -36.33 -6.28 -6.18
C SER A 15 -35.87 -5.13 -5.29
N GLU A 16 -34.63 -5.16 -4.80
CA GLU A 16 -33.96 -3.99 -4.24
C GLU A 16 -32.88 -3.50 -5.20
N LYS A 17 -33.13 -2.31 -5.78
CA LYS A 17 -32.16 -1.50 -6.50
C LYS A 17 -31.18 -0.91 -5.48
N ASN A 18 -29.96 -1.45 -5.40
CA ASN A 18 -28.85 -0.78 -4.72
C ASN A 18 -28.23 0.27 -5.65
N ASN A 19 -28.62 1.53 -5.44
CA ASN A 19 -27.82 2.69 -5.82
C ASN A 19 -26.71 2.87 -4.76
N ASN A 20 -25.53 2.30 -5.00
CA ASN A 20 -24.32 2.74 -4.30
C ASN A 20 -23.77 3.96 -5.03
N GLN A 21 -24.18 5.15 -4.57
CA GLN A 21 -23.35 6.33 -4.71
C GLN A 21 -22.22 6.21 -3.68
N GLU A 22 -20.99 6.02 -4.15
CA GLU A 22 -19.79 6.16 -3.34
C GLU A 22 -19.74 7.61 -2.82
N GLN A 23 -19.98 7.78 -1.51
CA GLN A 23 -19.59 9.00 -0.82
C GLN A 23 -18.09 8.95 -0.55
N PRO A 24 -17.36 10.07 -0.70
CA PRO A 24 -15.94 10.11 -0.39
C PRO A 24 -15.74 9.79 1.09
N SER A 25 -14.71 8.98 1.36
CA SER A 25 -14.29 8.57 2.70
C SER A 25 -14.13 9.78 3.62
N LYS A 26 -15.07 9.96 4.53
CA LYS A 26 -14.96 10.92 5.62
C LYS A 26 -13.78 10.46 6.50
N ILE A 27 -12.71 11.25 6.54
CA ILE A 27 -11.66 11.09 7.54
C ILE A 27 -12.35 11.28 8.90
N LEU A 28 -12.59 10.17 9.60
CA LEU A 28 -13.12 10.21 10.96
C LEU A 28 -12.10 10.97 11.81
N LYS A 29 -12.57 11.96 12.57
CA LYS A 29 -11.71 12.65 13.54
C LYS A 29 -11.17 11.60 14.52
N PRO A 30 -9.95 11.75 15.07
CA PRO A 30 -9.40 10.82 16.07
C PRO A 30 -10.40 10.53 17.22
N GLU A 31 -11.17 11.55 17.61
CA GLU A 31 -12.26 11.46 18.58
C GLU A 31 -13.37 10.44 18.22
N GLU A 32 -13.68 10.25 16.94
CA GLU A 32 -14.71 9.34 16.45
C GLU A 32 -14.20 7.90 16.33
N ILE A 33 -12.93 7.71 15.95
CA ILE A 33 -12.29 6.38 15.88
C ILE A 33 -12.18 5.78 17.29
N ILE A 34 -11.72 6.58 18.26
CA ILE A 34 -11.59 6.16 19.67
C ILE A 34 -12.96 5.92 20.32
N LYS A 35 -13.99 6.71 19.99
CA LYS A 35 -15.37 6.51 20.49
C LYS A 35 -16.04 5.24 19.93
N VAL A 36 -15.69 4.81 18.72
CA VAL A 36 -16.22 3.58 18.11
C VAL A 36 -15.53 2.34 18.70
N GLU A 37 -14.22 2.39 18.96
CA GLU A 37 -13.51 1.29 19.64
C GLU A 37 -13.88 1.18 21.13
N ALA A 38 -14.10 2.31 21.83
CA ALA A 38 -14.51 2.30 23.24
C ALA A 38 -15.93 1.76 23.47
N LYS A 39 -16.83 1.83 22.47
CA LYS A 39 -18.22 1.37 22.60
C LYS A 39 -18.47 -0.08 22.17
N SER A 40 -17.48 -0.76 21.59
CA SER A 40 -17.63 -2.09 20.98
C SER A 40 -16.88 -3.20 21.72
N SER A 41 -16.96 -3.25 23.05
CA SER A 41 -16.61 -4.48 23.76
C SER A 41 -17.55 -4.74 24.94
N VAL A 42 -18.75 -5.24 24.63
CA VAL A 42 -19.47 -6.07 25.58
C VAL A 42 -18.67 -7.37 25.71
N ILE A 43 -17.61 -7.33 26.53
CA ILE A 43 -16.73 -8.47 26.78
C ILE A 43 -17.58 -9.51 27.52
N SER A 44 -17.87 -10.63 26.83
CA SER A 44 -18.53 -11.78 27.42
C SER A 44 -17.79 -12.24 28.68
N ASN A 45 -18.52 -12.79 29.66
CA ASN A 45 -17.95 -13.08 31.00
C ASN A 45 -16.67 -13.94 30.95
N ASP A 46 -16.53 -14.88 30.00
CA ASP A 46 -15.33 -15.70 29.84
C ASP A 46 -14.12 -14.95 29.23
N ALA A 47 -14.33 -13.85 28.50
CA ALA A 47 -13.25 -13.06 27.90
C ALA A 47 -12.59 -12.09 28.91
N ARG A 48 -13.25 -11.79 30.04
CA ARG A 48 -12.76 -10.84 31.06
C ARG A 48 -11.52 -11.35 31.81
N VAL A 49 -11.50 -12.63 32.16
CA VAL A 49 -10.33 -13.28 32.81
C VAL A 49 -9.14 -13.34 31.87
N GLY A 50 -9.36 -13.30 30.55
CA GLY A 50 -8.33 -13.32 29.49
C GLY A 50 -7.74 -11.95 29.15
N ASN A 51 -8.28 -10.85 29.67
CA ASN A 51 -7.81 -9.51 29.33
C ASN A 51 -6.44 -9.22 29.98
N ASN A 52 -5.39 -9.17 29.14
CA ASN A 52 -4.01 -8.96 29.59
C ASN A 52 -3.79 -7.58 30.22
N GLU A 53 -4.50 -6.55 29.77
CA GLU A 53 -4.37 -5.20 30.31
C GLU A 53 -5.02 -5.09 31.70
N LEU A 54 -6.21 -5.67 31.90
CA LEU A 54 -6.83 -5.78 33.23
C LEU A 54 -5.95 -6.56 34.21
N ARG A 55 -5.25 -7.60 33.76
CA ARG A 55 -4.27 -8.36 34.57
C ARG A 55 -3.04 -7.55 34.95
N LYS A 56 -2.56 -6.66 34.08
CA LYS A 56 -1.44 -5.75 34.36
C LYS A 56 -1.89 -4.67 35.34
N TYR A 57 -3.05 -4.08 35.10
CA TYR A 57 -3.69 -3.08 35.97
C TYR A 57 -3.87 -3.62 37.39
N THR A 58 -4.56 -4.75 37.57
CA THR A 58 -4.76 -5.37 38.89
C THR A 58 -3.44 -5.81 39.54
N LYS A 59 -2.39 -6.13 38.76
CA LYS A 59 -1.03 -6.37 39.31
C LYS A 59 -0.43 -5.11 39.93
N LYS A 60 -0.64 -3.95 39.31
CA LYS A 60 -0.05 -2.67 39.73
C LYS A 60 -0.82 -2.10 40.92
N TYR A 61 -2.15 -2.03 40.82
CA TYR A 61 -2.99 -1.32 41.78
C TYR A 61 -3.60 -2.22 42.87
N TYR A 62 -3.85 -3.50 42.57
CA TYR A 62 -4.53 -4.46 43.47
C TYR A 62 -3.64 -5.68 43.83
N SER A 63 -2.33 -5.48 43.91
CA SER A 63 -1.33 -6.56 44.08
C SER A 63 -1.56 -7.44 45.31
N LYS A 64 -1.87 -6.85 46.46
CA LYS A 64 -2.08 -7.57 47.73
C LYS A 64 -3.32 -8.46 47.68
N GLU A 65 -4.43 -7.93 47.17
CA GLU A 65 -5.67 -8.68 47.04
C GLU A 65 -5.58 -9.80 45.99
N ARG A 66 -4.87 -9.53 44.89
CA ARG A 66 -4.55 -10.55 43.89
C ARG A 66 -3.74 -11.70 44.49
N LEU A 67 -2.73 -11.41 45.31
CA LEU A 67 -1.92 -12.42 45.99
C LEU A 67 -2.72 -13.24 46.99
N ARG A 68 -3.65 -12.61 47.73
CA ARG A 68 -4.59 -13.30 48.62
C ARG A 68 -5.47 -14.28 47.83
N THR A 69 -6.13 -13.79 46.78
CA THR A 69 -7.00 -14.61 45.92
C THR A 69 -6.23 -15.77 45.29
N ALA A 70 -5.00 -15.53 44.82
CA ALA A 70 -4.14 -16.58 44.29
C ALA A 70 -3.76 -17.64 45.33
N SER A 71 -3.52 -17.24 46.59
CA SER A 71 -3.26 -18.16 47.70
C SER A 71 -4.47 -19.04 48.01
N GLU A 72 -5.67 -18.46 48.06
CA GLU A 72 -6.93 -19.21 48.26
C GLU A 72 -7.17 -20.24 47.14
N ILE A 73 -6.97 -19.82 45.88
CA ILE A 73 -7.07 -20.69 44.70
C ILE A 73 -6.07 -21.85 44.81
N LYS A 74 -4.84 -21.56 45.25
CA LYS A 74 -3.80 -22.58 45.42
C LYS A 74 -4.18 -23.59 46.50
N GLU A 75 -4.76 -23.14 47.60
CA GLU A 75 -5.23 -23.99 48.68
C GLU A 75 -6.36 -24.92 48.24
N ILE A 76 -7.42 -24.37 47.61
CA ILE A 76 -8.55 -25.15 47.07
C ILE A 76 -8.05 -26.17 46.04
N ARG A 77 -7.14 -25.76 45.15
CA ARG A 77 -6.53 -26.64 44.16
C ARG A 77 -5.74 -27.78 44.83
N SER A 78 -4.94 -27.47 45.85
CA SER A 78 -4.17 -28.47 46.60
C SER A 78 -5.09 -29.51 47.24
N ASN A 79 -6.18 -29.06 47.88
CA ASN A 79 -7.17 -29.93 48.51
C ASN A 79 -7.87 -30.82 47.47
N PHE A 80 -8.25 -30.26 46.31
CA PHE A 80 -8.86 -31.02 45.22
C PHE A 80 -7.95 -32.15 44.71
N PHE A 81 -6.69 -31.84 44.39
CA PHE A 81 -5.75 -32.85 43.88
C PHE A 81 -5.38 -33.89 44.93
N SER A 82 -5.22 -33.48 46.19
CA SER A 82 -5.00 -34.43 47.30
C SER A 82 -6.17 -35.40 47.44
N ASN A 83 -7.42 -34.92 47.38
CA ASN A 83 -8.59 -35.79 47.45
C ASN A 83 -8.68 -36.73 46.23
N LYS A 84 -8.40 -36.21 45.02
CA LYS A 84 -8.40 -37.00 43.79
C LYS A 84 -7.38 -38.14 43.84
N GLU A 85 -6.20 -37.88 44.40
CA GLU A 85 -5.17 -38.89 44.53
C GLU A 85 -5.57 -39.98 45.53
N LYS A 86 -6.17 -39.61 46.67
CA LYS A 86 -6.73 -40.58 47.63
C LYS A 86 -7.79 -41.49 46.98
N ILE A 87 -8.69 -40.92 46.17
CA ILE A 87 -9.71 -41.70 45.45
C ILE A 87 -9.05 -42.65 44.43
N ARG A 88 -8.01 -42.21 43.72
CA ARG A 88 -7.26 -43.06 42.78
C ARG A 88 -6.56 -44.21 43.46
N GLU A 89 -5.92 -43.97 44.60
CA GLU A 89 -5.30 -45.01 45.41
C GLU A 89 -6.33 -46.05 45.86
N GLN A 90 -7.52 -45.61 46.29
CA GLN A 90 -8.63 -46.49 46.65
C GLN A 90 -9.12 -47.32 45.45
N ILE A 91 -9.31 -46.71 44.27
CA ILE A 91 -9.69 -47.43 43.05
C ILE A 91 -8.61 -48.45 42.66
N PHE A 92 -7.33 -48.07 42.73
CA PHE A 92 -6.22 -48.97 42.41
C PHE A 92 -6.19 -50.18 43.35
N PHE A 93 -6.39 -49.94 44.65
CA PHE A 93 -6.50 -51.01 45.65
C PHE A 93 -7.67 -51.95 45.33
N ILE A 94 -8.85 -51.43 45.01
CA ILE A 94 -10.02 -52.22 44.61
C ILE A 94 -9.76 -53.01 43.32
N LEU A 95 -9.09 -52.43 42.32
CA LEU A 95 -8.78 -53.12 41.07
C LEU A 95 -7.85 -54.32 41.29
N ARG A 96 -6.85 -54.17 42.15
CA ARG A 96 -5.95 -55.27 42.52
C ARG A 96 -6.72 -56.38 43.23
N GLN A 97 -7.57 -56.04 44.20
CA GLN A 97 -8.41 -57.03 44.88
C GLN A 97 -9.38 -57.72 43.92
N LEU A 98 -9.98 -56.98 42.98
CA LEU A 98 -10.85 -57.53 41.94
C LEU A 98 -10.11 -58.55 41.04
N GLU A 99 -8.85 -58.29 40.68
CA GLU A 99 -8.06 -59.21 39.86
C GLU A 99 -7.75 -60.52 40.61
N GLU A 100 -7.33 -60.41 41.88
CA GLU A 100 -7.09 -61.56 42.76
C GLU A 100 -8.38 -62.38 42.93
N LYS A 101 -9.51 -61.71 43.21
CA LYS A 101 -10.81 -62.35 43.42
C LYS A 101 -11.40 -62.96 42.15
N LYS A 102 -11.25 -62.32 40.99
CA LYS A 102 -11.65 -62.90 39.69
C LYS A 102 -10.86 -64.15 39.35
N THR A 103 -9.55 -64.16 39.62
CA THR A 103 -8.71 -65.34 39.40
C THR A 103 -9.19 -66.51 40.29
N MET A 104 -9.50 -66.23 41.57
CA MET A 104 -10.08 -67.25 42.46
C MET A 104 -11.45 -67.72 41.97
N LEU A 105 -12.31 -66.79 41.53
CA LEU A 105 -13.63 -67.10 40.96
C LEU A 105 -13.50 -68.03 39.74
N ASP A 106 -12.58 -67.73 38.81
CA ASP A 106 -12.33 -68.54 37.61
C ASP A 106 -11.80 -69.94 37.98
N ILE A 107 -10.90 -70.05 38.98
CA ILE A 107 -10.41 -71.34 39.47
C ILE A 107 -11.56 -72.16 40.05
N ILE A 108 -12.36 -71.56 40.94
CA ILE A 108 -13.50 -72.23 41.58
C ILE A 108 -14.56 -72.60 40.54
N GLN A 109 -14.83 -71.73 39.57
CA GLN A 109 -15.77 -71.99 38.48
C GLN A 109 -15.33 -73.20 37.64
N ASN A 110 -14.05 -73.28 37.29
CA ASN A 110 -13.50 -74.41 36.57
C ASN A 110 -13.57 -75.70 37.39
N GLU A 111 -13.26 -75.64 38.69
CA GLU A 111 -13.40 -76.78 39.61
C GLU A 111 -14.85 -77.26 39.67
N VAL A 112 -15.81 -76.34 39.85
CA VAL A 112 -17.26 -76.61 39.84
C VAL A 112 -17.66 -77.28 38.53
N GLN A 113 -17.30 -76.73 37.37
CA GLN A 113 -17.63 -77.30 36.06
C GLN A 113 -17.00 -78.69 35.83
N ILE A 114 -15.77 -78.91 36.29
CA ILE A 114 -15.11 -80.22 36.20
C ILE A 114 -15.82 -81.23 37.10
N LEU A 115 -16.20 -80.83 38.32
CA LEU A 115 -16.97 -81.67 39.24
C LEU A 115 -18.33 -82.03 38.65
N GLU A 116 -19.09 -81.05 38.15
CA GLU A 116 -20.37 -81.25 37.46
C GLU A 116 -20.24 -82.21 36.28
N LYS A 117 -19.22 -82.03 35.42
CA LYS A 117 -18.96 -82.90 34.28
C LYS A 117 -18.56 -84.32 34.69
N ASN A 118 -17.76 -84.46 35.74
CA ASN A 118 -17.35 -85.76 36.28
C ASN A 118 -18.54 -86.51 36.92
N ILE A 119 -19.37 -85.80 37.68
CA ILE A 119 -20.62 -86.33 38.24
C ILE A 119 -21.55 -86.77 37.09
N SER A 120 -21.76 -85.92 36.08
CA SER A 120 -22.61 -86.22 34.91
C SER A 120 -22.11 -87.41 34.10
N SER A 121 -20.80 -87.45 33.76
CA SER A 121 -20.23 -88.55 32.99
C SER A 121 -20.24 -89.90 33.74
N LYS A 122 -19.98 -89.90 35.05
CA LYS A 122 -20.01 -91.11 35.88
C LYS A 122 -21.44 -91.58 36.21
N SER A 123 -22.41 -90.67 36.24
CA SER A 123 -23.82 -90.97 36.48
C SER A 123 -24.60 -91.38 35.22
N SER A 124 -24.01 -91.29 34.03
CA SER A 124 -24.68 -91.50 32.73
C SER A 124 -25.17 -92.94 32.42
N SER A 125 -24.81 -93.95 33.23
CA SER A 125 -25.30 -95.33 33.06
C SER A 125 -25.70 -95.95 34.40
N LEU A 126 -26.88 -96.57 34.44
CA LEU A 126 -27.46 -97.21 35.64
C LEU A 126 -26.54 -98.28 36.26
N PHE A 127 -25.80 -99.02 35.44
CA PHE A 127 -24.83 -100.00 35.93
C PHE A 127 -23.60 -99.32 36.56
N SER A 128 -23.17 -98.16 36.02
CA SER A 128 -22.05 -97.37 36.53
C SER A 128 -22.38 -96.67 37.86
N GLN A 129 -23.63 -96.20 38.00
CA GLN A 129 -24.12 -95.54 39.21
C GLN A 129 -24.07 -96.44 40.44
N VAL A 130 -24.43 -97.73 40.31
CA VAL A 130 -24.44 -98.66 41.44
C VAL A 130 -23.03 -99.03 41.90
N PHE A 131 -22.12 -99.33 40.98
CA PHE A 131 -20.75 -99.73 41.32
C PHE A 131 -19.83 -98.54 41.71
N ARG A 132 -20.18 -97.30 41.36
CA ARG A 132 -19.39 -96.09 41.66
C ARG A 132 -20.11 -95.09 42.56
N TYR A 133 -21.18 -95.50 43.24
CA TYR A 133 -22.02 -94.64 44.08
C TYR A 133 -21.23 -93.80 45.09
N PHE A 134 -20.29 -94.43 45.82
CA PHE A 134 -19.45 -93.71 46.80
C PHE A 134 -18.52 -92.68 46.17
N GLU A 135 -18.07 -92.89 44.93
CA GLU A 135 -17.27 -91.89 44.20
C GLU A 135 -18.12 -90.69 43.78
N ILE A 136 -19.33 -90.93 43.28
CA ILE A 136 -20.26 -89.87 42.86
C ILE A 136 -20.66 -89.03 44.06
N LYS A 137 -21.07 -89.65 45.16
CA LYS A 137 -21.46 -88.93 46.39
C LYS A 137 -20.34 -88.05 46.94
N LYS A 138 -19.08 -88.54 46.89
CA LYS A 138 -17.91 -87.76 47.31
C LYS A 138 -17.68 -86.53 46.41
N LEU A 139 -17.92 -86.66 45.11
CA LEU A 139 -17.85 -85.53 44.16
C LEU A 139 -18.99 -84.53 44.41
N GLU A 140 -20.20 -85.00 44.69
CA GLU A 140 -21.35 -84.15 45.05
C GLU A 140 -21.14 -83.39 46.36
N GLU A 141 -20.58 -84.04 47.39
CA GLU A 141 -20.20 -83.37 48.64
C GLU A 141 -19.15 -82.27 48.38
N THR A 142 -18.15 -82.56 47.53
CA THR A 142 -17.13 -81.56 47.16
C THR A 142 -17.74 -80.41 46.35
N LEU A 143 -18.71 -80.68 45.46
CA LEU A 143 -19.43 -79.66 44.69
C LEU A 143 -20.27 -78.77 45.62
N ASN A 144 -21.03 -79.37 46.54
CA ASN A 144 -21.84 -78.65 47.53
C ASN A 144 -20.99 -77.77 48.48
N GLU A 145 -19.72 -78.09 48.69
CA GLU A 145 -18.79 -77.22 49.44
C GLU A 145 -18.23 -76.06 48.59
N LYS A 146 -18.21 -76.19 47.26
CA LYS A 146 -17.59 -75.24 46.33
C LYS A 146 -18.59 -74.25 45.73
N GLU A 147 -19.84 -74.66 45.51
CA GLU A 147 -20.91 -73.79 44.99
C GLU A 147 -21.18 -72.56 45.88
N PRO A 148 -21.35 -72.68 47.23
CA PRO A 148 -21.58 -71.50 48.07
C PRO A 148 -20.39 -70.54 48.06
N LYS A 149 -19.16 -71.08 47.95
CA LYS A 149 -17.95 -70.24 47.81
C LYS A 149 -17.97 -69.51 46.48
N PHE A 150 -18.35 -70.18 45.39
CA PHE A 150 -18.49 -69.53 44.09
C PHE A 150 -19.49 -68.35 44.15
N GLU A 151 -20.66 -68.55 44.75
CA GLU A 151 -21.65 -67.49 44.94
C GLU A 151 -21.13 -66.33 45.81
N GLU A 152 -20.44 -66.64 46.92
CA GLU A 152 -19.81 -65.65 47.80
C GLU A 152 -18.78 -64.79 47.03
N PHE A 153 -17.84 -65.43 46.31
CA PHE A 153 -16.87 -64.71 45.49
C PHE A 153 -17.53 -63.88 44.38
N GLN A 154 -18.62 -64.37 43.79
CA GLN A 154 -19.37 -63.63 42.78
C GLN A 154 -20.01 -62.37 43.37
N GLN A 155 -20.59 -62.46 44.58
CA GLN A 155 -21.16 -61.31 45.27
C GLN A 155 -20.09 -60.28 45.63
N GLU A 156 -18.96 -60.71 46.22
CA GLU A 156 -17.85 -59.80 46.56
C GLU A 156 -17.33 -59.04 45.33
N VAL A 157 -17.19 -59.72 44.18
CA VAL A 157 -16.80 -59.08 42.92
C VAL A 157 -17.80 -58.02 42.49
N GLN A 158 -19.11 -58.26 42.63
CA GLN A 158 -20.14 -57.28 42.29
C GLN A 158 -20.10 -56.06 43.22
N GLU A 159 -19.93 -56.27 44.53
CA GLU A 159 -19.82 -55.19 45.52
C GLU A 159 -18.59 -54.30 45.24
N MET A 160 -17.44 -54.91 44.94
CA MET A 160 -16.23 -54.18 44.56
C MET A 160 -16.41 -53.39 43.25
N LEU A 161 -17.14 -53.93 42.26
CA LEU A 161 -17.46 -53.20 41.03
C LEU A 161 -18.37 -51.99 41.29
N GLN A 162 -19.36 -52.11 42.18
CA GLN A 162 -20.22 -50.99 42.59
C GLN A 162 -19.42 -49.91 43.34
N GLN A 163 -18.56 -50.30 44.27
CA GLN A 163 -17.71 -49.36 45.01
C GLN A 163 -16.75 -48.62 44.06
N LYS A 164 -16.16 -49.32 43.09
CA LYS A 164 -15.34 -48.71 42.03
C LYS A 164 -16.14 -47.68 41.23
N ALA A 165 -17.38 -48.00 40.86
CA ALA A 165 -18.24 -47.08 40.09
C ALA A 165 -18.52 -45.78 40.87
N LEU A 166 -18.87 -45.89 42.15
CA LEU A 166 -19.12 -44.74 43.03
C LEU A 166 -17.88 -43.84 43.18
N LEU A 167 -16.70 -44.43 43.41
CA LEU A 167 -15.44 -43.70 43.49
C LEU A 167 -15.06 -43.03 42.15
N SER A 168 -15.39 -43.69 41.03
CA SER A 168 -15.17 -43.12 39.70
C SER A 168 -16.06 -41.90 39.46
N GLU A 169 -17.32 -41.93 39.89
CA GLU A 169 -18.23 -40.78 39.83
C GLU A 169 -17.73 -39.60 40.69
N GLN A 170 -17.25 -39.87 41.90
CA GLN A 170 -16.66 -38.84 42.77
C GLN A 170 -15.42 -38.17 42.12
N LEU A 171 -14.69 -38.89 41.27
CA LEU A 171 -13.54 -38.38 40.53
C LEU A 171 -13.94 -37.40 39.42
N GLU A 172 -15.18 -37.48 38.93
CA GLU A 172 -15.75 -36.63 37.89
C GLU A 172 -16.40 -35.34 38.42
N VAL A 173 -16.52 -35.16 39.74
CA VAL A 173 -17.16 -33.98 40.34
C VAL A 173 -16.43 -32.68 39.97
N LYS A 174 -17.04 -31.89 39.07
CA LYS A 174 -16.52 -30.62 38.54
C LYS A 174 -16.72 -29.41 39.47
N GLN A 175 -17.40 -29.56 40.60
CA GLN A 175 -17.80 -28.45 41.48
C GLN A 175 -16.61 -27.62 41.99
N ASN A 176 -15.51 -28.27 42.41
CA ASN A 176 -14.31 -27.56 42.87
C ASN A 176 -13.64 -26.73 41.76
N LEU A 177 -13.71 -27.19 40.50
CA LEU A 177 -13.22 -26.42 39.36
C LEU A 177 -14.13 -25.23 39.03
N GLN A 178 -15.44 -25.37 39.24
CA GLN A 178 -16.39 -24.27 39.09
C GLN A 178 -16.20 -23.21 40.18
N GLU A 179 -15.94 -23.62 41.42
CA GLU A 179 -15.63 -22.70 42.53
C GLU A 179 -14.34 -21.91 42.27
N LEU A 180 -13.29 -22.59 41.78
CA LEU A 180 -12.04 -21.94 41.38
C LEU A 180 -12.25 -20.90 40.28
N LYS A 181 -13.05 -21.23 39.25
CA LYS A 181 -13.39 -20.28 38.19
C LYS A 181 -14.19 -19.10 38.71
N ALA A 182 -15.18 -19.34 39.58
CA ALA A 182 -15.99 -18.30 40.19
C ALA A 182 -15.15 -17.32 41.02
N LYS A 183 -14.20 -17.81 41.83
CA LYS A 183 -13.30 -16.95 42.61
C LYS A 183 -12.41 -16.06 41.74
N VAL A 184 -11.87 -16.60 40.65
CA VAL A 184 -11.10 -15.81 39.68
C VAL A 184 -11.98 -14.75 39.02
N GLN A 185 -13.20 -15.13 38.63
CA GLN A 185 -14.15 -14.24 37.97
C GLN A 185 -14.56 -13.08 38.88
N ILE A 186 -14.96 -13.36 40.12
CA ILE A 186 -15.35 -12.35 41.11
C ILE A 186 -14.24 -11.32 41.34
N PHE A 187 -12.98 -11.77 41.44
CA PHE A 187 -11.86 -10.85 41.60
C PHE A 187 -11.75 -9.86 40.44
N TYR A 188 -11.86 -10.32 39.19
CA TYR A 188 -11.78 -9.42 38.04
C TYR A 188 -13.03 -8.55 37.87
N ASP A 189 -14.22 -9.09 38.14
CA ASP A 189 -15.47 -8.33 38.07
C ASP A 189 -15.52 -7.20 39.11
N ASN A 190 -14.92 -7.40 40.30
CA ASN A 190 -14.84 -6.35 41.32
C ASN A 190 -13.92 -5.18 40.92
N HIS A 191 -13.04 -5.36 39.94
CA HIS A 191 -12.06 -4.35 39.53
C HIS A 191 -12.27 -3.85 38.10
N ILE A 192 -13.29 -4.34 37.39
CA ILE A 192 -13.53 -3.95 35.99
C ILE A 192 -13.92 -2.48 35.88
N GLY A 193 -14.78 -1.99 36.78
CA GLY A 193 -15.21 -0.58 36.76
C GLY A 193 -14.07 0.41 37.06
N ASP A 194 -13.11 0.04 37.90
CA ASP A 194 -11.94 0.87 38.16
C ASP A 194 -10.95 0.85 36.97
N PHE A 195 -10.84 -0.30 36.30
CA PHE A 195 -10.05 -0.41 35.07
C PHE A 195 -10.66 0.39 33.92
N GLU A 196 -11.98 0.35 33.74
CA GLU A 196 -12.69 1.16 32.74
C GLU A 196 -12.43 2.67 32.95
N LYS A 197 -12.54 3.14 34.20
CA LYS A 197 -12.18 4.53 34.55
C LYS A 197 -10.72 4.85 34.27
N TYR A 198 -9.80 3.95 34.62
CA TYR A 198 -8.38 4.14 34.34
C TYR A 198 -8.10 4.23 32.83
N THR A 199 -8.76 3.41 32.01
CA THR A 199 -8.60 3.47 30.55
C THR A 199 -9.21 4.73 29.95
N GLU A 200 -10.31 5.24 30.51
CA GLU A 200 -10.89 6.52 30.11
C GLU A 200 -9.96 7.69 30.47
N GLU A 201 -9.38 7.70 31.67
CA GLU A 201 -8.45 8.73 32.12
C GLU A 201 -7.14 8.73 31.31
N GLU A 202 -6.50 7.57 31.13
CA GLU A 202 -5.29 7.45 30.30
C GLU A 202 -5.56 7.77 28.83
N GLY A 203 -6.73 7.37 28.31
CA GLY A 203 -7.17 7.72 26.96
C GLY A 203 -7.37 9.23 26.79
N ALA A 204 -7.90 9.92 27.81
CA ALA A 204 -8.03 11.37 27.81
C ALA A 204 -6.67 12.08 27.88
N ILE A 205 -5.74 11.59 28.71
CA ILE A 205 -4.37 12.13 28.79
C ILE A 205 -3.64 11.95 27.46
N GLU A 206 -3.76 10.79 26.84
CA GLU A 206 -3.15 10.51 25.54
C GLU A 206 -3.77 11.37 24.43
N LEU A 207 -5.08 11.57 24.45
CA LEU A 207 -5.76 12.48 23.52
C LEU A 207 -5.28 13.93 23.71
N GLU A 208 -5.20 14.42 24.95
CA GLU A 208 -4.67 15.75 25.26
C GLU A 208 -3.21 15.90 24.80
N ARG A 209 -2.40 14.85 24.93
CA ARG A 209 -1.02 14.82 24.42
C ARG A 209 -0.99 14.93 22.90
N LEU A 210 -1.82 14.15 22.20
CA LEU A 210 -1.92 14.17 20.74
C LEU A 210 -2.45 15.50 20.21
N GLU A 211 -3.44 16.10 20.88
CA GLU A 211 -3.96 17.43 20.55
C GLU A 211 -2.86 18.49 20.68
N LYS A 212 -2.10 18.49 21.79
CA LYS A 212 -0.96 19.40 21.97
C LYS A 212 0.15 19.20 20.93
N GLU A 213 0.45 17.95 20.58
CA GLU A 213 1.42 17.65 19.53
C GLU A 213 0.93 18.11 18.15
N GLU A 214 -0.36 17.96 17.87
CA GLU A 214 -0.95 18.40 16.61
C GLU A 214 -1.05 19.93 16.53
N GLU A 215 -1.39 20.61 17.62
CA GLU A 215 -1.32 22.07 17.74
C GLU A 215 0.12 22.56 17.50
N GLY A 216 1.11 21.93 18.13
CA GLY A 216 2.51 22.28 17.92
C GLY A 216 3.05 22.00 16.51
N ARG A 217 2.34 21.21 15.70
CA ARG A 217 2.69 20.93 14.29
C ARG A 217 2.10 21.94 13.32
N GLN A 218 1.20 22.82 13.76
CA GLN A 218 0.62 23.83 12.88
C GLN A 218 1.64 24.93 12.58
N VAL A 219 1.82 25.25 11.30
CA VAL A 219 2.75 26.29 10.81
C VAL A 219 2.51 27.61 11.53
N GLU A 220 1.25 28.03 11.70
CA GLU A 220 0.87 29.26 12.38
C GLU A 220 1.33 29.32 13.84
N ASN A 221 1.27 28.19 14.55
CA ASN A 221 1.67 28.09 15.95
C ASN A 221 3.20 28.11 16.05
N ILE A 222 3.89 27.40 15.15
CA ILE A 222 5.35 27.39 15.08
C ILE A 222 5.88 28.79 14.76
N MET A 223 5.29 29.48 13.78
CA MET A 223 5.66 30.86 13.43
C MET A 223 5.52 31.79 14.63
N SER A 224 4.43 31.68 15.38
CA SER A 224 4.18 32.51 16.57
C SER A 224 5.08 32.14 17.76
N GLU A 225 5.35 30.86 18.01
CA GLU A 225 6.15 30.40 19.15
C GLU A 225 7.64 30.70 18.95
N TYR A 226 8.14 30.48 17.74
CA TYR A 226 9.57 30.56 17.42
C TYR A 226 9.97 31.84 16.67
N ASN A 227 9.02 32.74 16.41
CA ASN A 227 9.27 34.01 15.69
C ASN A 227 10.02 33.79 14.36
N GLY A 228 9.56 32.81 13.58
CA GLY A 228 10.13 32.45 12.28
C GLY A 228 9.09 32.46 11.16
N TYR A 229 9.54 32.45 9.91
CA TYR A 229 8.67 32.42 8.73
C TYR A 229 8.90 31.15 7.92
N PHE A 230 7.82 30.51 7.47
CA PHE A 230 7.91 29.38 6.56
C PHE A 230 7.98 29.85 5.10
N VAL A 231 8.99 29.38 4.38
CA VAL A 231 9.27 29.73 2.99
C VAL A 231 9.38 28.47 2.14
N HIS A 232 8.75 28.47 0.97
CA HIS A 232 8.93 27.47 -0.06
C HIS A 232 9.64 28.11 -1.27
N GLY A 233 10.91 27.75 -1.47
CA GLY A 233 11.73 28.27 -2.55
C GLY A 233 11.38 27.67 -3.92
N ILE A 234 11.22 28.52 -4.95
CA ILE A 234 10.91 28.11 -6.32
C ILE A 234 12.03 28.56 -7.26
N LYS A 235 12.81 27.60 -7.77
CA LYS A 235 13.88 27.87 -8.74
C LYS A 235 13.32 28.07 -10.15
N HIS A 236 13.78 29.08 -10.89
CA HIS A 236 13.39 29.25 -12.29
C HIS A 236 14.04 28.17 -13.17
N ARG A 237 13.23 27.51 -14.03
CA ARG A 237 13.67 26.53 -15.04
C ARG A 237 14.47 25.32 -14.54
N TRP A 238 14.48 25.06 -13.24
CA TRP A 238 15.15 23.87 -12.70
C TRP A 238 14.34 23.21 -11.59
N SER A 239 14.24 21.88 -11.62
CA SER A 239 13.54 21.08 -10.62
C SER A 239 14.43 19.89 -10.29
N PRO A 240 14.57 19.47 -9.02
CA PRO A 240 15.41 18.33 -8.67
C PRO A 240 14.82 17.04 -9.28
N GLU A 241 15.54 16.42 -10.21
CA GLU A 241 15.04 15.26 -10.96
C GLU A 241 14.63 14.08 -10.08
N GLY A 242 15.35 13.85 -8.98
CA GLY A 242 15.07 12.75 -8.05
C GLY A 242 13.99 13.02 -7.00
N ASN A 243 13.66 14.29 -6.74
CA ASN A 243 12.87 14.68 -5.55
C ASN A 243 11.52 15.34 -5.89
N SER A 244 11.30 15.68 -7.16
CA SER A 244 10.10 16.37 -7.64
C SER A 244 9.33 15.54 -8.68
N LEU A 245 8.00 15.67 -8.66
CA LEU A 245 7.11 15.18 -9.73
C LEU A 245 7.18 16.05 -10.99
N ILE A 246 7.74 17.25 -10.88
CA ILE A 246 7.88 18.23 -11.95
C ILE A 246 9.19 17.95 -12.72
N LYS A 247 9.15 18.09 -14.05
CA LYS A 247 10.28 18.03 -14.97
C LYS A 247 11.25 19.18 -14.72
N GLU A 248 12.50 18.98 -15.12
CA GLU A 248 13.44 20.08 -15.31
C GLU A 248 12.86 21.07 -16.35
N LYS A 249 13.13 22.38 -16.21
CA LYS A 249 12.67 23.47 -17.11
C LYS A 249 11.24 23.99 -16.99
N ALA A 250 10.39 23.38 -16.18
CA ALA A 250 9.11 24.00 -15.84
C ALA A 250 9.34 25.46 -15.40
N SER A 251 8.53 26.37 -15.95
CA SER A 251 8.69 27.80 -15.71
C SER A 251 8.40 28.14 -14.24
N PHE A 252 8.82 29.33 -13.80
CA PHE A 252 8.50 29.78 -12.45
C PHE A 252 6.97 29.91 -12.28
N GLU A 253 6.29 30.48 -13.29
CA GLU A 253 4.82 30.59 -13.33
C GLU A 253 4.14 29.24 -13.23
N SER A 254 4.57 28.23 -14.00
CA SER A 254 3.97 26.90 -13.94
C SER A 254 4.13 26.26 -12.57
N LYS A 255 5.31 26.34 -11.95
CA LYS A 255 5.51 25.78 -10.60
C LYS A 255 4.66 26.48 -9.56
N LEU A 256 4.54 27.81 -9.67
CA LEU A 256 3.69 28.60 -8.80
C LEU A 256 2.23 28.18 -8.95
N LYS A 257 1.69 28.16 -10.18
CA LYS A 257 0.32 27.71 -10.45
C LYS A 257 0.06 26.30 -9.94
N ILE A 258 0.99 25.36 -10.16
CA ILE A 258 0.90 23.98 -9.64
C ILE A 258 0.80 23.97 -8.11
N PHE A 259 1.63 24.77 -7.43
CA PHE A 259 1.57 24.85 -5.97
C PHE A 259 0.21 25.37 -5.50
N LEU A 260 -0.31 26.43 -6.13
CA LEU A 260 -1.57 27.06 -5.75
C LEU A 260 -2.79 26.21 -6.11
N SER A 261 -2.73 25.44 -7.20
CA SER A 261 -3.83 24.62 -7.68
C SER A 261 -3.93 23.25 -7.00
N LEU A 262 -2.78 22.64 -6.66
CA LEU A 262 -2.72 21.31 -6.05
C LEU A 262 -2.54 21.33 -4.53
N GLU A 263 -2.09 22.45 -3.97
CA GLU A 263 -1.76 22.59 -2.54
C GLU A 263 -0.88 21.43 -2.03
N PRO A 264 0.24 21.11 -2.72
CA PRO A 264 0.96 19.89 -2.47
C PRO A 264 1.70 19.91 -1.14
N THR A 265 1.86 18.75 -0.52
CA THR A 265 2.81 18.56 0.58
C THR A 265 4.22 18.89 0.09
N SER A 266 4.78 19.93 0.69
CA SER A 266 5.95 20.63 0.16
C SER A 266 7.11 20.62 1.13
N SER A 267 8.32 20.65 0.58
CA SER A 267 9.54 20.87 1.34
C SER A 267 9.76 22.38 1.49
N THR A 268 9.95 22.84 2.71
CA THR A 268 9.99 24.26 3.09
C THR A 268 11.14 24.50 4.06
N SER A 269 11.54 25.75 4.22
CA SER A 269 12.49 26.17 5.26
C SER A 269 11.81 27.12 6.24
N VAL A 270 12.33 27.20 7.45
CA VAL A 270 11.97 28.22 8.44
C VAL A 270 13.13 29.18 8.53
N ILE A 271 12.86 30.47 8.32
CA ILE A 271 13.82 31.56 8.48
C ILE A 271 13.55 32.38 9.73
N GLN A 272 14.61 32.84 10.39
CA GLN A 272 14.59 33.64 11.61
C GLN A 272 15.49 34.87 11.47
N VAL A 273 15.31 35.84 12.38
CA VAL A 273 16.13 37.06 12.38
C VAL A 273 17.62 36.72 12.46
N GLY A 274 18.38 37.17 11.46
CA GLY A 274 19.81 36.89 11.33
C GLY A 274 20.14 35.93 10.18
N ASP A 275 19.15 35.15 9.71
CA ASP A 275 19.32 34.24 8.58
C ASP A 275 19.49 35.02 7.26
N ASP A 276 20.22 34.43 6.32
CA ASP A 276 20.47 35.01 5.00
C ASP A 276 19.95 34.12 3.86
N ALA A 277 20.36 34.42 2.62
CA ALA A 277 19.91 33.67 1.45
C ALA A 277 20.41 32.21 1.41
N ASP A 278 21.52 31.88 2.10
CA ASP A 278 22.08 30.53 2.14
C ASP A 278 21.33 29.61 3.12
N ASP A 279 20.56 30.20 4.05
CA ASP A 279 19.63 29.52 4.96
C ASP A 279 18.27 29.21 4.31
N MET A 280 18.15 29.49 3.00
CA MET A 280 16.98 29.22 2.19
C MET A 280 17.35 28.34 1.00
N TRP A 281 16.42 27.50 0.55
CA TRP A 281 16.64 26.75 -0.69
C TRP A 281 16.77 27.65 -1.92
N GLU A 282 15.96 28.72 -1.99
CA GLU A 282 15.97 29.68 -3.09
C GLU A 282 15.59 31.10 -2.63
N GLN A 283 16.08 32.08 -3.39
CA GLN A 283 15.97 33.51 -3.13
C GLN A 283 14.61 34.12 -3.54
N MET A 284 13.69 33.30 -4.05
CA MET A 284 12.32 33.68 -4.37
C MET A 284 11.37 32.48 -4.30
N GLY A 285 10.11 32.72 -4.03
CA GLY A 285 9.12 31.66 -3.91
C GLY A 285 7.87 32.11 -3.17
N LEU A 286 7.38 31.25 -2.27
CA LEU A 286 6.15 31.45 -1.50
C LEU A 286 6.43 31.57 -0.01
N LEU A 287 5.76 32.51 0.64
CA LEU A 287 5.61 32.54 2.09
C LEU A 287 4.35 31.77 2.48
N LEU A 288 4.48 30.88 3.46
CA LEU A 288 3.37 30.08 3.97
C LEU A 288 2.81 30.71 5.24
N SER A 289 1.50 30.69 5.40
CA SER A 289 0.80 31.20 6.59
C SER A 289 0.24 30.10 7.48
N ARG A 290 -0.05 28.93 6.90
CA ARG A 290 -0.63 27.78 7.61
C ARG A 290 -0.20 26.47 6.97
N GLY A 291 -0.60 25.38 7.60
CA GLY A 291 -0.36 24.02 7.15
C GLY A 291 0.15 23.17 8.31
N ARG A 292 0.36 21.89 8.07
CA ARG A 292 0.80 20.94 9.09
C ARG A 292 2.20 20.45 8.79
N VAL A 293 3.11 20.57 9.76
CA VAL A 293 4.45 19.99 9.69
C VAL A 293 4.38 18.48 9.93
N ASP A 294 4.57 17.71 8.86
CA ASP A 294 4.63 16.25 8.90
C ASP A 294 6.01 15.72 9.32
N ALA A 295 7.06 16.45 8.99
CA ALA A 295 8.44 16.14 9.36
C ALA A 295 9.29 17.41 9.42
N ALA A 296 10.32 17.39 10.28
CA ALA A 296 11.27 18.48 10.45
C ALA A 296 12.69 17.94 10.55
N TYR A 297 13.59 18.58 9.82
CA TYR A 297 15.00 18.24 9.74
C TYR A 297 15.83 19.51 9.86
N SER A 298 16.90 19.42 10.65
CA SER A 298 17.82 20.54 10.84
C SER A 298 18.68 20.85 9.61
N ARG A 299 18.55 20.06 8.53
CA ARG A 299 19.27 20.18 7.26
C ARG A 299 18.42 19.59 6.13
N ASP A 300 18.78 19.91 4.89
CA ASP A 300 18.25 19.22 3.71
C ASP A 300 18.49 17.70 3.77
N THR A 301 17.40 16.93 3.75
CA THR A 301 17.43 15.47 3.69
C THR A 301 17.03 14.93 2.31
N GLY A 302 16.71 15.82 1.37
CA GLY A 302 16.31 15.48 0.03
C GLY A 302 15.02 14.66 0.00
N THR A 303 13.97 15.14 0.70
CA THR A 303 12.67 14.46 0.68
C THR A 303 12.14 14.32 -0.75
N VAL A 304 11.50 13.19 -1.06
CA VAL A 304 11.04 12.84 -2.40
C VAL A 304 9.53 12.87 -2.45
N ALA A 305 8.95 13.69 -3.33
CA ALA A 305 7.52 13.66 -3.62
C ALA A 305 7.12 12.32 -4.26
N LYS A 306 6.05 11.70 -3.75
CA LYS A 306 5.46 10.47 -4.31
C LYS A 306 4.19 10.76 -5.11
N ASP A 307 3.41 11.70 -4.60
CA ASP A 307 2.15 12.22 -5.12
C ASP A 307 2.03 13.68 -4.64
N ALA A 308 0.88 14.33 -4.82
CA ALA A 308 0.69 15.72 -4.37
C ALA A 308 0.72 15.84 -2.84
N ASN A 309 0.22 14.86 -2.09
CA ASN A 309 0.01 14.97 -0.65
C ASN A 309 1.07 14.25 0.19
N THR A 310 1.99 13.52 -0.45
CA THR A 310 2.95 12.68 0.26
C THR A 310 4.38 12.92 -0.21
N ARG A 311 5.24 13.17 0.77
CA ARG A 311 6.70 13.13 0.59
C ARG A 311 7.29 12.03 1.46
N THR A 312 8.17 11.22 0.87
CA THR A 312 8.93 10.21 1.62
C THR A 312 10.32 10.71 1.93
N HIS A 313 10.80 10.39 3.13
CA HIS A 313 12.14 10.65 3.58
C HIS A 313 12.96 9.35 3.67
N ARG A 314 14.28 9.47 3.65
CA ARG A 314 15.19 8.32 3.84
C ARG A 314 15.51 8.03 5.31
N ALA A 315 15.27 8.98 6.23
CA ALA A 315 15.61 8.88 7.66
C ALA A 315 14.47 9.42 8.55
N GLY A 316 14.04 8.62 9.54
CA GLY A 316 12.80 8.74 10.32
C GLY A 316 12.53 10.07 11.02
N GLY A 317 11.89 11.02 10.33
CA GLY A 317 11.68 12.39 10.78
C GLY A 317 10.39 12.68 11.55
N LEU A 318 9.67 11.67 12.03
CA LEU A 318 8.28 11.82 12.52
C LEU A 318 8.13 12.29 13.98
N ASN A 319 9.17 12.82 14.63
CA ASN A 319 9.09 13.24 16.04
C ASN A 319 8.85 14.76 16.17
N PHE A 320 7.83 15.15 16.93
CA PHE A 320 7.51 16.55 17.26
C PHE A 320 8.70 17.32 17.85
N GLU A 321 9.49 16.68 18.71
CA GLU A 321 10.70 17.26 19.31
C GLU A 321 11.76 17.68 18.27
N ASN A 322 11.67 17.17 17.04
CA ASN A 322 12.57 17.56 15.97
C ASN A 322 12.24 18.95 15.41
N ILE A 323 11.00 19.45 15.52
CA ILE A 323 10.63 20.80 15.05
C ILE A 323 11.49 21.82 15.78
N LYS A 324 11.45 21.81 17.11
CA LYS A 324 12.24 22.69 17.97
C LYS A 324 13.74 22.62 17.67
N LYS A 325 14.29 21.40 17.54
CA LYS A 325 15.71 21.19 17.24
C LYS A 325 16.12 21.68 15.85
N SER A 326 15.20 21.56 14.88
CA SER A 326 15.45 21.98 13.50
C SER A 326 15.43 23.50 13.38
N ILE A 327 14.57 24.18 14.13
CA ILE A 327 14.54 25.64 14.20
C ILE A 327 15.76 26.17 14.97
N ALA A 328 16.11 25.57 16.11
CA ALA A 328 17.22 26.05 16.94
C ALA A 328 18.61 25.92 16.29
N GLY A 329 18.73 25.28 15.12
CA GLY A 329 20.02 25.08 14.44
C GLY A 329 21.00 24.19 15.21
N ASP A 330 20.53 23.43 16.22
CA ASP A 330 21.32 22.73 17.24
C ASP A 330 22.15 21.52 16.72
N THR A 331 22.39 21.44 15.41
CA THR A 331 23.22 20.39 14.77
C THR A 331 24.43 20.98 14.03
N ALA A 332 25.04 22.01 14.60
CA ALA A 332 26.13 22.85 14.08
C ALA A 332 27.50 22.17 13.81
N SER A 333 27.60 20.91 13.35
CA SER A 333 28.93 20.26 13.30
C SER A 333 29.23 19.23 12.21
N ALA A 334 28.59 19.24 11.04
CA ALA A 334 29.03 18.36 9.94
C ALA A 334 28.66 18.81 8.50
N GLY A 335 29.27 19.88 7.98
CA GLY A 335 29.53 20.06 6.53
C GLY A 335 28.38 19.86 5.50
N GLY A 336 27.12 20.15 5.84
CA GLY A 336 25.99 20.13 4.91
C GLY A 336 25.55 21.54 4.49
N THR A 337 24.71 21.64 3.46
CA THR A 337 24.02 22.88 3.04
C THR A 337 23.29 23.56 4.21
N GLY A 338 23.26 24.90 4.23
CA GLY A 338 22.92 25.71 5.42
C GLY A 338 21.47 25.71 5.87
N TYR A 339 20.52 25.34 5.02
CA TYR A 339 19.09 25.46 5.31
C TYR A 339 18.47 24.21 5.96
N ASN A 340 17.46 24.43 6.80
CA ASN A 340 16.60 23.39 7.38
C ASN A 340 15.53 22.92 6.38
N GLU A 341 15.02 21.69 6.57
CA GLU A 341 13.95 21.13 5.74
C GLU A 341 12.76 20.73 6.61
N PHE A 342 11.60 21.30 6.31
CA PHE A 342 10.30 20.96 6.87
C PHE A 342 9.41 20.40 5.77
N VAL A 343 8.68 19.33 6.06
CA VAL A 343 7.64 18.79 5.18
C VAL A 343 6.30 19.32 5.67
N VAL A 344 5.67 20.18 4.89
CA VAL A 344 4.41 20.85 5.24
C VAL A 344 3.28 20.34 4.34
N SER A 345 2.27 19.72 4.92
CA SER A 345 1.02 19.34 4.25
C SER A 345 -0.05 20.42 4.36
N ASN A 346 -0.96 20.45 3.38
CA ASN A 346 -2.02 21.46 3.25
C ASN A 346 -1.52 22.91 3.42
N PRO A 347 -0.44 23.31 2.72
CA PRO A 347 0.15 24.62 2.92
C PRO A 347 -0.83 25.72 2.48
N GLY A 348 -1.00 26.74 3.31
CA GLY A 348 -1.66 28.00 2.91
C GLY A 348 -0.63 29.05 2.54
N VAL A 349 -0.94 29.86 1.53
CA VAL A 349 -0.02 30.85 0.98
C VAL A 349 -0.38 32.25 1.50
N ALA A 350 0.61 32.93 2.06
CA ALA A 350 0.50 34.34 2.48
C ALA A 350 0.82 35.32 1.33
N GLY A 351 1.66 34.88 0.40
CA GLY A 351 2.06 35.62 -0.81
C GLY A 351 3.41 35.16 -1.36
N MET A 352 3.91 35.88 -2.36
CA MET A 352 5.20 35.61 -2.99
C MET A 352 6.32 36.40 -2.31
N TYR A 353 7.54 35.86 -2.26
CA TYR A 353 8.69 36.58 -1.70
C TYR A 353 9.88 36.67 -2.67
N LEU A 354 10.73 37.66 -2.45
CA LEU A 354 12.09 37.77 -2.98
C LEU A 354 13.06 38.25 -1.89
N THR A 355 14.33 37.82 -1.93
CA THR A 355 15.34 38.19 -0.93
C THR A 355 16.19 39.39 -1.35
N ALA A 356 16.83 40.04 -0.37
CA ALA A 356 17.70 41.19 -0.60
C ALA A 356 19.03 40.85 -1.28
N ASP A 357 19.60 39.71 -0.91
CA ASP A 357 20.92 39.26 -1.38
C ASP A 357 20.81 38.45 -2.67
N ARG A 358 19.78 38.74 -3.49
CA ARG A 358 19.55 38.01 -4.73
C ARG A 358 20.64 38.34 -5.74
N GLU A 359 21.33 37.31 -6.21
CA GLU A 359 22.24 37.47 -7.35
C GLU A 359 21.43 37.46 -8.64
N ASP A 360 21.48 38.57 -9.39
CA ASP A 360 20.92 38.64 -10.74
C ASP A 360 21.62 37.61 -11.63
N SER A 361 20.95 36.47 -11.81
CA SER A 361 21.46 35.32 -12.53
C SER A 361 20.43 34.82 -13.52
N THR A 362 20.89 34.09 -14.55
CA THR A 362 20.01 33.46 -15.56
C THR A 362 19.05 32.41 -14.98
N THR A 363 19.22 32.07 -13.70
CA THR A 363 18.40 31.15 -12.92
C THR A 363 17.33 31.85 -12.09
N THR A 364 17.17 33.17 -12.24
CA THR A 364 16.13 33.97 -11.59
C THR A 364 15.24 34.68 -12.63
N ILE A 365 13.98 34.93 -12.30
CA ILE A 365 13.14 35.82 -13.11
C ILE A 365 13.42 37.26 -12.71
N SER A 366 13.22 38.20 -13.64
CA SER A 366 13.38 39.63 -13.31
C SER A 366 12.33 40.10 -12.30
N ASP A 367 12.61 41.16 -11.55
CA ASP A 367 11.63 41.76 -10.64
C ASP A 367 10.35 42.13 -11.39
N LYS A 368 10.48 42.73 -12.57
CA LYS A 368 9.35 43.08 -13.41
C LYS A 368 8.45 41.88 -13.73
N GLU A 369 9.03 40.75 -14.10
CA GLU A 369 8.29 39.51 -14.36
C GLU A 369 7.65 38.96 -13.07
N PHE A 370 8.39 38.97 -11.95
CA PHE A 370 7.90 38.52 -10.66
C PHE A 370 6.66 39.31 -10.21
N PHE A 371 6.73 40.64 -10.25
CA PHE A 371 5.63 41.51 -9.83
C PHE A 371 4.48 41.50 -10.84
N ALA A 372 4.74 41.35 -12.14
CA ALA A 372 3.68 41.16 -13.13
C ALA A 372 2.89 39.87 -12.85
N LEU A 373 3.59 38.78 -12.51
CA LEU A 373 2.97 37.51 -12.15
C LEU A 373 2.20 37.60 -10.84
N ALA A 374 2.77 38.22 -9.80
CA ALA A 374 2.08 38.44 -8.53
C ALA A 374 0.79 39.25 -8.72
N ASN A 375 0.83 40.33 -9.52
CA ASN A 375 -0.35 41.13 -9.85
C ASN A 375 -1.40 40.33 -10.64
N LYS A 376 -0.97 39.51 -11.62
CA LYS A 376 -1.85 38.63 -12.40
C LYS A 376 -2.61 37.66 -11.49
N LEU A 377 -1.90 37.04 -10.54
CA LEU A 377 -2.47 36.10 -9.57
C LEU A 377 -3.05 36.79 -8.32
N LYS A 378 -3.00 38.12 -8.26
CA LYS A 378 -3.42 38.96 -7.14
C LYS A 378 -2.78 38.58 -5.80
N LEU A 379 -1.56 38.03 -5.83
CA LEU A 379 -0.82 37.63 -4.64
C LEU A 379 -0.10 38.82 -4.00
N PRO A 380 -0.15 38.96 -2.66
CA PRO A 380 0.73 39.88 -1.94
C PRO A 380 2.20 39.55 -2.21
N THR A 381 3.06 40.56 -2.17
CA THR A 381 4.50 40.38 -2.34
C THR A 381 5.25 40.84 -1.10
N TYR A 382 6.33 40.13 -0.80
CA TYR A 382 7.17 40.37 0.36
C TYR A 382 8.65 40.41 -0.01
N TYR A 383 9.41 41.15 0.78
CA TYR A 383 10.85 41.28 0.68
C TYR A 383 11.50 40.74 1.94
N ILE A 384 12.50 39.86 1.80
CA ILE A 384 13.19 39.24 2.92
C ILE A 384 14.60 39.78 3.02
N LYS A 385 14.99 40.28 4.20
CA LYS A 385 16.33 40.80 4.47
C LYS A 385 16.75 40.45 5.89
N ASN A 386 17.90 39.81 6.06
CA ASN A 386 18.42 39.34 7.36
C ASN A 386 17.37 38.54 8.14
N GLY A 387 16.63 37.67 7.44
CA GLY A 387 15.56 36.83 7.99
C GLY A 387 14.31 37.58 8.46
N GLU A 388 14.22 38.89 8.21
CA GLU A 388 13.04 39.70 8.47
C GLU A 388 12.21 39.89 7.20
N VAL A 389 10.87 39.82 7.33
CA VAL A 389 9.93 39.96 6.22
C VAL A 389 9.32 41.35 6.21
N PHE A 390 9.33 42.00 5.04
CA PHE A 390 8.74 43.31 4.79
C PHE A 390 7.69 43.19 3.69
N SER A 391 6.62 43.97 3.79
CA SER A 391 5.75 44.17 2.62
C SER A 391 6.55 44.83 1.49
N THR A 392 6.23 44.54 0.24
CA THR A 392 6.90 45.20 -0.89
C THR A 392 5.94 45.46 -2.05
N ASN A 393 6.34 46.35 -2.95
CA ASN A 393 5.63 46.62 -4.19
C ASN A 393 6.62 47.10 -5.27
N PHE A 394 6.20 47.06 -6.53
CA PHE A 394 6.98 47.52 -7.68
C PHE A 394 6.36 48.77 -8.25
N SER A 395 7.13 49.86 -8.21
CA SER A 395 6.66 51.15 -8.69
C SER A 395 6.58 51.20 -10.22
N ASN A 396 5.80 52.15 -10.75
CA ASN A 396 5.76 52.43 -12.19
C ASN A 396 7.11 52.87 -12.80
N LYS A 397 8.11 53.17 -11.96
CA LYS A 397 9.48 53.50 -12.37
C LYS A 397 10.40 52.28 -12.41
N GLU A 398 9.86 51.08 -12.24
CA GLU A 398 10.61 49.83 -12.14
C GLU A 398 11.55 49.78 -10.91
N GLU A 399 11.19 50.50 -9.84
CA GLU A 399 11.90 50.51 -8.56
C GLU A 399 11.13 49.71 -7.51
N LEU A 400 11.84 48.85 -6.77
CA LEU A 400 11.34 48.11 -5.62
C LEU A 400 11.10 49.05 -4.43
N ILE A 401 9.89 49.01 -3.86
CA ILE A 401 9.52 49.78 -2.67
C ILE A 401 9.34 48.82 -1.50
N ILE A 402 10.25 48.90 -0.53
CA ILE A 402 10.16 48.13 0.72
C ILE A 402 9.27 48.90 1.71
N GLY A 403 8.22 48.22 2.18
CA GLY A 403 7.22 48.74 3.10
C GLY A 403 7.51 48.39 4.56
N GLU A 404 6.44 48.22 5.34
CA GLU A 404 6.54 47.90 6.77
C GLU A 404 7.01 46.46 6.99
N LYS A 405 7.75 46.27 8.10
CA LYS A 405 8.08 44.94 8.64
C LYS A 405 6.78 44.24 9.04
N ILE A 406 6.63 43.01 8.58
CA ILE A 406 5.52 42.12 8.95
C ILE A 406 5.98 41.28 10.13
N ASP A 407 5.05 40.96 11.03
CA ASP A 407 5.30 40.09 12.18
C ASP A 407 4.86 38.65 11.82
N PRO A 408 5.54 37.58 12.26
CA PRO A 408 5.18 36.21 11.92
C PRO A 408 3.73 35.88 12.26
N LYS A 409 3.24 36.33 13.42
CA LYS A 409 1.85 36.10 13.83
C LYS A 409 0.86 36.83 12.92
N LYS A 410 1.19 38.06 12.52
CA LYS A 410 0.36 38.79 11.53
C LYS A 410 0.38 38.12 10.15
N LEU A 411 1.47 37.45 9.78
CA LEU A 411 1.57 36.76 8.51
C LEU A 411 0.76 35.45 8.54
N SER A 412 0.77 34.70 9.65
CA SER A 412 -0.01 33.47 9.78
C SER A 412 -1.52 33.71 9.78
N GLU A 413 -1.97 34.88 10.22
CA GLU A 413 -3.37 35.33 10.11
C GLU A 413 -3.79 35.69 8.66
N LYS A 414 -2.84 35.83 7.72
CA LYS A 414 -3.13 36.14 6.32
C LYS A 414 -3.20 34.86 5.50
N GLU A 415 -4.37 34.57 4.97
CA GLU A 415 -4.54 33.52 3.99
C GLU A 415 -4.99 34.13 2.66
N TYR A 416 -4.21 33.86 1.61
CA TYR A 416 -4.67 34.10 0.26
C TYR A 416 -5.20 32.79 -0.32
N GLY A 417 -6.53 32.68 -0.35
CA GLY A 417 -7.24 31.53 -0.91
C GLY A 417 -7.66 31.78 -2.35
N PHE A 418 -7.57 30.74 -3.18
CA PHE A 418 -8.19 30.68 -4.50
C PHE A 418 -9.45 29.83 -4.41
N SER A 419 -10.49 30.21 -5.16
CA SER A 419 -11.67 29.36 -5.34
C SER A 419 -11.30 28.05 -6.06
N ASP A 420 -12.13 27.01 -5.92
CA ASP A 420 -11.90 25.74 -6.59
C ASP A 420 -11.90 25.91 -8.11
N GLU A 421 -12.71 26.83 -8.65
CA GLU A 421 -12.72 27.19 -10.06
C GLU A 421 -11.42 27.87 -10.51
N GLU A 422 -10.89 28.83 -9.74
CA GLU A 422 -9.60 29.46 -10.04
C GLU A 422 -8.43 28.45 -9.96
N LYS A 423 -8.50 27.51 -9.00
CA LYS A 423 -7.53 26.42 -8.89
C LYS A 423 -7.58 25.50 -10.11
N GLU A 424 -8.79 25.17 -10.57
CA GLU A 424 -8.96 24.34 -11.77
C GLU A 424 -8.48 25.05 -13.03
N GLU A 425 -8.79 26.34 -13.20
CA GLU A 425 -8.27 27.14 -14.32
C GLU A 425 -6.73 27.20 -14.30
N MET A 426 -6.12 27.43 -13.14
CA MET A 426 -4.65 27.39 -13.00
C MET A 426 -4.05 26.02 -13.31
N PHE A 427 -4.76 24.94 -12.96
CA PHE A 427 -4.35 23.58 -13.30
C PHE A 427 -4.43 23.40 -14.82
N ASP A 428 -5.60 23.61 -15.43
CA ASP A 428 -5.81 23.44 -16.87
C ASP A 428 -4.82 24.25 -17.71
N ASP A 429 -4.60 25.53 -17.37
CA ASP A 429 -3.60 26.40 -18.00
C ASP A 429 -2.22 25.72 -18.10
N VAL A 430 -1.76 25.11 -17.00
CA VAL A 430 -0.43 24.50 -16.94
C VAL A 430 -0.38 23.17 -17.68
N PHE A 431 -1.47 22.40 -17.64
CA PHE A 431 -1.52 21.06 -18.23
C PHE A 431 -1.72 21.09 -19.74
N GLU A 432 -2.55 22.01 -20.23
CA GLU A 432 -2.80 22.19 -21.66
C GLU A 432 -1.57 22.75 -22.36
N GLU A 433 -0.89 23.74 -21.77
CA GLU A 433 0.22 24.44 -22.41
C GLU A 433 1.58 23.73 -22.26
N GLU A 434 2.01 23.42 -21.02
CA GLU A 434 3.41 23.03 -20.75
C GLU A 434 3.62 21.55 -20.41
N MET A 435 2.60 20.86 -19.87
CA MET A 435 2.71 19.48 -19.34
C MET A 435 4.00 19.24 -18.51
N PRO A 436 4.21 20.01 -17.44
CA PRO A 436 5.50 20.08 -16.75
C PRO A 436 5.78 18.87 -15.84
N PHE A 437 5.00 17.81 -15.91
CA PHE A 437 5.05 16.68 -14.99
C PHE A 437 5.70 15.44 -15.57
N LYS A 438 6.38 14.68 -14.72
CA LYS A 438 6.91 13.34 -15.01
C LYS A 438 5.77 12.33 -14.98
N ALA A 439 5.07 12.20 -16.10
CA ALA A 439 3.89 11.35 -16.25
C ALA A 439 4.16 9.92 -15.77
N GLU A 440 5.33 9.35 -16.08
CA GLU A 440 5.72 7.99 -15.68
C GLU A 440 5.99 7.82 -14.17
N THR A 441 6.20 8.92 -13.44
CA THR A 441 6.32 8.94 -11.98
C THR A 441 4.95 9.02 -11.33
N ILE A 442 4.03 9.79 -11.92
CA ILE A 442 2.67 10.00 -11.40
C ILE A 442 1.78 8.80 -11.72
N LEU A 443 1.79 8.33 -12.96
CA LEU A 443 0.91 7.25 -13.40
C LEU A 443 1.72 6.07 -13.92
N PHE A 444 1.44 4.89 -13.37
CA PHE A 444 1.97 3.65 -13.92
C PHE A 444 1.53 3.45 -15.37
N GLU A 445 0.30 3.86 -15.70
CA GLU A 445 -0.29 3.79 -17.04
C GLU A 445 0.54 4.53 -18.08
N ALA A 446 1.13 5.69 -17.75
CA ALA A 446 1.99 6.44 -18.66
C ALA A 446 3.16 5.58 -19.19
N ARG A 447 3.71 4.68 -18.37
CA ARG A 447 4.77 3.76 -18.80
C ARG A 447 4.28 2.76 -19.85
N ASN A 448 3.01 2.36 -19.79
CA ASN A 448 2.41 1.49 -20.80
C ASN A 448 2.23 2.25 -22.12
N PHE A 449 1.83 3.53 -22.07
CA PHE A 449 1.75 4.38 -23.26
C PHE A 449 3.12 4.68 -23.87
N ALA A 450 4.19 4.79 -23.07
CA ALA A 450 5.55 4.81 -23.59
C ALA A 450 5.87 3.52 -24.38
N GLY A 451 5.47 2.36 -23.85
CA GLY A 451 5.55 1.07 -24.55
C GLY A 451 4.78 1.07 -25.87
N ARG A 452 3.53 1.55 -25.88
CA ARG A 452 2.70 1.74 -27.09
C ARG A 452 3.42 2.55 -28.15
N ASN A 453 3.95 3.71 -27.78
CA ASN A 453 4.64 4.60 -28.71
C ASN A 453 5.93 3.96 -29.26
N ALA A 454 6.65 3.20 -28.44
CA ALA A 454 7.77 2.39 -28.91
C ALA A 454 7.33 1.32 -29.93
N GLY A 455 6.13 0.74 -29.76
CA GLY A 455 5.54 -0.21 -30.70
C GLY A 455 5.21 0.42 -32.05
N GLN A 456 4.65 1.64 -32.02
CA GLN A 456 4.40 2.43 -33.23
C GLN A 456 5.70 2.70 -34.00
N GLU A 457 6.74 3.13 -33.29
CA GLU A 457 8.07 3.35 -33.84
C GLU A 457 8.67 2.05 -34.40
N HIS A 458 8.51 0.92 -33.71
CA HIS A 458 9.06 -0.35 -34.15
C HIS A 458 8.42 -0.84 -35.45
N TYR A 459 7.11 -0.68 -35.62
CA TYR A 459 6.43 -1.00 -36.88
C TYR A 459 7.05 -0.24 -38.06
N LEU A 460 7.23 1.08 -37.95
CA LEU A 460 7.81 1.92 -39.00
C LEU A 460 9.24 1.49 -39.37
N ARG A 461 10.01 0.96 -38.42
CA ARG A 461 11.36 0.44 -38.66
C ARG A 461 11.32 -0.90 -39.39
N VAL A 462 10.42 -1.81 -39.02
CA VAL A 462 10.32 -3.16 -39.63
C VAL A 462 9.79 -3.08 -41.05
N ILE A 463 8.83 -2.20 -41.34
CA ILE A 463 8.23 -2.06 -42.67
C ILE A 463 8.87 -0.97 -43.53
N LYS A 464 10.06 -0.48 -43.16
CA LYS A 464 10.72 0.68 -43.80
C LYS A 464 10.82 0.61 -45.32
N ASP A 465 11.00 -0.58 -45.88
CA ASP A 465 11.10 -0.75 -47.33
C ASP A 465 9.74 -0.58 -48.01
N LYS A 466 8.65 -1.01 -47.37
CA LYS A 466 7.26 -0.77 -47.84
C LYS A 466 6.84 0.70 -47.70
N LEU A 467 7.43 1.44 -46.76
CA LEU A 467 7.16 2.88 -46.59
C LEU A 467 7.55 3.71 -47.83
N LYS A 468 8.53 3.22 -48.61
CA LYS A 468 8.99 3.87 -49.85
C LYS A 468 7.89 3.95 -50.90
N ASP A 469 6.94 3.02 -50.91
CA ASP A 469 5.87 2.94 -51.91
C ASP A 469 4.53 3.52 -51.46
N THR A 470 4.42 3.92 -50.18
CA THR A 470 3.14 4.37 -49.62
C THR A 470 2.85 5.84 -49.97
N LYS A 471 1.62 6.13 -50.41
CA LYS A 471 1.15 7.48 -50.79
C LYS A 471 0.63 8.24 -49.56
N PHE A 472 1.48 9.03 -48.90
CA PHE A 472 1.09 9.90 -47.78
C PHE A 472 0.62 11.27 -48.24
N ARG A 473 -0.28 11.89 -47.44
CA ARG A 473 -1.10 13.04 -47.89
C ARG A 473 -0.66 14.41 -47.35
N LYS A 474 0.09 14.50 -46.25
CA LYS A 474 0.48 15.80 -45.67
C LYS A 474 1.89 16.21 -46.12
N LYS A 475 1.95 17.04 -47.16
CA LYS A 475 3.17 17.77 -47.53
C LYS A 475 3.50 18.77 -46.42
N ILE A 476 4.77 18.81 -46.00
CA ILE A 476 5.27 19.72 -44.95
C ILE A 476 6.18 20.75 -45.61
N SER A 477 5.99 22.02 -45.25
CA SER A 477 6.85 23.11 -45.69
C SER A 477 8.20 23.08 -44.95
N LYS A 478 9.24 23.66 -45.56
CA LYS A 478 10.56 23.76 -44.92
C LYS A 478 10.52 24.60 -43.63
N THR A 479 9.65 25.60 -43.57
CA THR A 479 9.43 26.42 -42.38
C THR A 479 8.87 25.60 -41.22
N GLU A 480 7.93 24.67 -41.48
CA GLU A 480 7.36 23.77 -40.47
C GLU A 480 8.36 22.72 -39.95
N LEU A 481 9.48 22.48 -40.66
CA LEU A 481 10.57 21.62 -40.19
C LEU A 481 11.46 22.30 -39.14
N GLY A 482 11.26 23.61 -38.90
CA GLY A 482 11.90 24.35 -37.80
C GLY A 482 13.35 24.75 -38.02
N VAL A 483 13.86 24.69 -39.26
CA VAL A 483 15.27 25.01 -39.55
C VAL A 483 15.40 26.47 -39.96
N THR A 484 16.05 27.26 -39.11
CA THR A 484 16.47 28.62 -39.41
C THR A 484 17.65 28.59 -40.37
N SER A 485 17.59 29.37 -41.46
CA SER A 485 18.66 29.52 -42.44
C SER A 485 19.98 29.94 -41.77
N GLY A 486 20.96 29.04 -41.67
CA GLY A 486 22.26 29.36 -41.07
C GLY A 486 23.17 28.17 -40.74
N ASP A 487 22.61 26.97 -40.54
CA ASP A 487 23.42 25.77 -40.23
C ASP A 487 23.95 25.10 -41.52
N ASP A 488 25.23 24.73 -41.54
CA ASP A 488 25.99 24.15 -42.69
C ASP A 488 25.38 22.85 -43.29
N TYR A 489 24.40 22.25 -42.63
CA TYR A 489 23.53 21.22 -43.21
C TYR A 489 22.21 21.84 -43.65
N SER A 490 22.23 22.64 -44.72
CA SER A 490 21.01 23.24 -45.23
C SER A 490 19.98 22.13 -45.53
N ILE A 491 18.75 22.29 -45.03
CA ILE A 491 17.63 21.40 -45.33
C ILE A 491 17.47 21.19 -46.84
N ASP A 492 17.87 22.20 -47.63
CA ASP A 492 17.88 22.17 -49.08
C ASP A 492 18.80 21.08 -49.66
N ASN A 493 19.91 20.80 -48.98
CA ASN A 493 20.82 19.70 -49.35
C ASN A 493 20.27 18.34 -48.93
N LEU A 494 19.55 18.27 -47.80
CA LEU A 494 19.00 17.02 -47.26
C LEU A 494 17.73 16.60 -48.01
N PHE A 495 16.84 17.54 -48.30
CA PHE A 495 15.53 17.32 -48.91
C PHE A 495 15.48 17.94 -50.31
N LYS A 496 15.84 17.12 -51.31
CA LYS A 496 15.90 17.53 -52.73
C LYS A 496 14.53 17.58 -53.42
N SER A 497 13.48 17.16 -52.72
CA SER A 497 12.12 17.07 -53.23
C SER A 497 11.11 17.38 -52.12
N ASP A 498 9.83 17.20 -52.40
CA ASP A 498 8.77 17.39 -51.41
C ASP A 498 8.95 16.45 -50.21
N VAL A 499 8.75 16.99 -49.01
CA VAL A 499 8.81 16.25 -47.74
C VAL A 499 7.38 15.99 -47.27
N TYR A 500 7.09 14.74 -46.90
CA TYR A 500 5.78 14.33 -46.42
C TYR A 500 5.88 13.82 -45.00
N LEU A 501 5.06 14.35 -44.08
CA LEU A 501 4.93 13.78 -42.75
C LEU A 501 4.20 12.45 -42.86
N ILE A 502 4.89 11.38 -42.46
CA ILE A 502 4.34 10.02 -42.40
C ILE A 502 3.56 9.85 -41.09
N LYS A 503 4.22 10.16 -39.97
CA LYS A 503 3.68 9.95 -38.63
C LYS A 503 4.37 10.87 -37.64
N GLU A 504 3.59 11.39 -36.71
CA GLU A 504 4.08 11.98 -35.47
C GLU A 504 3.69 11.07 -34.31
N ILE A 505 4.64 10.88 -33.38
CA ILE A 505 4.46 10.11 -32.15
C ILE A 505 4.75 11.07 -30.99
N ILE A 506 3.78 11.21 -30.09
CA ILE A 506 3.86 12.05 -28.89
C ILE A 506 3.95 11.14 -27.67
N TYR A 507 5.06 11.23 -26.93
CA TYR A 507 5.31 10.45 -25.73
C TYR A 507 4.61 11.07 -24.52
N PRO A 508 4.29 10.29 -23.47
CA PRO A 508 3.65 10.80 -22.25
C PRO A 508 4.41 11.94 -21.58
N GLU A 509 5.74 11.95 -21.75
CA GLU A 509 6.60 13.02 -21.24
C GLU A 509 6.61 14.28 -22.13
N GLY A 510 5.76 14.36 -23.16
CA GLY A 510 5.69 15.49 -24.11
C GLY A 510 6.74 15.45 -25.22
N ASN A 511 7.72 14.54 -25.15
CA ASN A 511 8.68 14.32 -26.23
C ASN A 511 7.95 13.92 -27.51
N LYS A 512 8.39 14.44 -28.67
CA LYS A 512 7.79 14.14 -29.97
C LYS A 512 8.82 13.56 -30.92
N LYS A 513 8.38 12.64 -31.78
CA LYS A 513 9.16 12.14 -32.92
C LYS A 513 8.35 12.28 -34.18
N ARG A 514 8.95 12.82 -35.23
CA ARG A 514 8.33 12.93 -36.55
C ARG A 514 9.08 12.07 -37.56
N TYR A 515 8.33 11.31 -38.34
CA TYR A 515 8.82 10.50 -39.44
C TYR A 515 8.41 11.16 -40.75
N PHE A 516 9.38 11.36 -41.62
CA PHE A 516 9.18 12.02 -42.91
C PHE A 516 9.59 11.13 -44.05
N LYS A 517 8.90 11.24 -45.18
CA LYS A 517 9.30 10.67 -46.46
C LYS A 517 9.87 11.78 -47.33
N ASN A 518 11.05 11.55 -47.91
CA ASN A 518 11.58 12.35 -49.01
C ASN A 518 12.21 11.41 -50.03
N ASN A 519 11.65 11.37 -51.24
CA ASN A 519 11.93 10.32 -52.23
C ASN A 519 11.77 8.91 -51.62
N ASP A 520 12.77 8.05 -51.78
CA ASP A 520 12.80 6.67 -51.29
C ASP A 520 13.43 6.54 -49.90
N GLN A 521 13.56 7.65 -49.17
CA GLN A 521 14.16 7.68 -47.84
C GLN A 521 13.16 8.11 -46.78
N VAL A 522 13.27 7.47 -45.61
CA VAL A 522 12.54 7.85 -44.40
C VAL A 522 13.50 8.50 -43.42
N PHE A 523 13.14 9.69 -42.97
CA PHE A 523 13.89 10.48 -42.00
C PHE A 523 13.13 10.54 -40.69
N VAL A 524 13.86 10.61 -39.58
CA VAL A 524 13.31 10.90 -38.26
C VAL A 524 13.90 12.19 -37.72
N GLN A 525 13.04 13.01 -37.12
CA GLN A 525 13.39 14.22 -36.40
C GLN A 525 12.91 14.09 -34.96
N TYR A 526 13.75 14.51 -34.02
CA TYR A 526 13.47 14.44 -32.59
C TYR A 526 13.08 15.82 -32.08
N TYR A 527 12.11 15.89 -31.19
CA TYR A 527 11.86 17.10 -30.43
C TYR A 527 12.94 17.26 -29.36
N ASP A 528 13.70 18.36 -29.43
CA ASP A 528 14.62 18.71 -28.36
C ASP A 528 13.85 19.51 -27.30
N PHE A 529 13.30 18.77 -26.33
CA PHE A 529 12.58 19.38 -25.21
C PHE A 529 13.45 20.39 -24.45
N LYS A 530 14.79 20.25 -24.46
CA LYS A 530 15.67 21.22 -23.80
C LYS A 530 15.69 22.57 -24.52
N LYS A 531 15.37 22.63 -25.80
CA LYS A 531 15.40 23.87 -26.61
C LYS A 531 14.02 24.33 -27.06
N ASP A 532 12.97 23.64 -26.62
CA ASP A 532 11.58 23.82 -27.04
C ASP A 532 11.42 23.94 -28.57
N LYS A 533 12.16 23.09 -29.28
CA LYS A 533 12.15 23.06 -30.74
C LYS A 533 12.54 21.68 -31.24
N TYR A 534 12.14 21.37 -32.47
CA TYR A 534 12.67 20.17 -33.12
C TYR A 534 14.18 20.32 -33.37
N SER A 535 14.89 19.20 -33.28
CA SER A 535 16.30 19.15 -33.63
C SER A 535 16.47 19.48 -35.10
N ASN A 536 17.48 20.30 -35.41
CA ASN A 536 17.93 20.49 -36.80
C ASN A 536 18.60 19.23 -37.35
N ASN A 537 18.91 18.26 -36.49
CA ASN A 537 19.45 16.96 -36.86
C ASN A 537 18.33 16.02 -37.32
N PHE A 538 18.50 15.48 -38.52
CA PHE A 538 17.69 14.39 -39.07
C PHE A 538 18.58 13.14 -39.17
N SER A 539 18.04 11.99 -38.81
CA SER A 539 18.67 10.70 -39.10
C SER A 539 17.82 9.93 -40.10
N THR A 540 18.45 9.23 -41.04
CA THR A 540 17.70 8.27 -41.86
C THR A 540 17.37 7.06 -40.99
N VAL A 541 16.20 6.44 -41.22
CA VAL A 541 15.85 5.17 -40.55
C VAL A 541 16.85 4.05 -40.94
N ASP A 542 17.62 4.24 -42.03
CA ASP A 542 18.65 3.32 -42.53
C ASP A 542 20.06 3.49 -41.92
N SER A 543 20.38 4.61 -41.26
CA SER A 543 21.78 4.85 -40.84
C SER A 543 22.19 3.97 -39.65
N LYS A 544 22.93 2.89 -39.94
CA LYS A 544 23.82 2.09 -39.06
C LYS A 544 23.26 1.43 -37.81
N TYR A 545 22.01 1.65 -37.43
CA TYR A 545 21.33 0.85 -36.43
C TYR A 545 20.52 -0.23 -37.14
N THR A 546 21.20 -1.28 -37.67
CA THR A 546 20.59 -2.62 -37.81
C THR A 546 19.72 -2.81 -36.59
N LEU A 547 18.40 -3.08 -36.73
CA LEU A 547 17.45 -3.36 -35.64
C LEU A 547 18.22 -4.10 -34.55
N PRO A 548 18.80 -3.41 -33.56
CA PRO A 548 19.77 -4.10 -32.72
C PRO A 548 18.85 -5.05 -31.99
N ASN A 549 19.14 -6.34 -31.93
CA ASN A 549 18.24 -7.41 -31.48
C ASN A 549 17.52 -7.06 -30.16
N HIS A 550 16.58 -6.12 -30.16
CA HIS A 550 16.20 -5.36 -28.99
C HIS A 550 14.90 -4.59 -29.21
N ILE A 551 14.00 -4.72 -28.23
CA ILE A 551 12.82 -3.88 -28.11
C ILE A 551 13.07 -2.95 -26.94
N ALA A 552 13.19 -1.65 -27.19
CA ALA A 552 13.08 -0.68 -26.11
C ALA A 552 11.61 -0.61 -25.66
N LEU A 553 11.30 -1.13 -24.47
CA LEU A 553 9.95 -1.04 -23.88
C LEU A 553 9.74 0.25 -23.08
N SER A 554 10.83 0.97 -22.78
CA SER A 554 10.87 2.32 -22.20
C SER A 554 12.32 2.83 -22.18
N TYR A 555 12.57 3.99 -21.56
CA TYR A 555 13.89 4.59 -21.35
C TYR A 555 14.89 3.75 -20.51
N SER A 556 14.47 2.66 -19.85
CA SER A 556 15.31 1.99 -18.84
C SER A 556 15.51 0.48 -18.99
N ARG A 557 14.70 -0.23 -19.81
CA ARG A 557 14.92 -1.66 -20.10
C ARG A 557 14.52 -2.01 -21.54
N GLY A 558 15.50 -2.48 -22.30
CA GLY A 558 15.25 -3.14 -23.58
C GLY A 558 15.12 -4.65 -23.38
N LEU A 559 14.17 -5.29 -24.07
CA LEU A 559 14.29 -6.71 -24.34
C LEU A 559 15.42 -6.91 -25.32
N LEU A 560 16.21 -7.97 -25.17
CA LEU A 560 17.18 -8.38 -26.16
C LEU A 560 16.71 -9.70 -26.79
N PHE A 561 16.58 -9.70 -28.11
CA PHE A 561 16.39 -10.92 -28.88
C PHE A 561 17.74 -11.59 -29.13
N GLU A 562 17.73 -12.92 -29.22
CA GLU A 562 18.94 -13.66 -29.59
C GLU A 562 19.32 -13.44 -31.06
N LYS A 563 18.33 -13.12 -31.90
CA LYS A 563 18.49 -12.96 -33.35
C LYS A 563 18.03 -11.58 -33.81
N SER A 564 18.62 -11.13 -34.91
CA SER A 564 18.11 -9.95 -35.63
C SER A 564 16.73 -10.26 -36.16
N VAL A 565 15.82 -9.33 -35.95
CA VAL A 565 14.42 -9.46 -36.35
C VAL A 565 14.18 -8.48 -37.48
N ASP A 566 14.27 -8.96 -38.72
CA ASP A 566 14.24 -8.14 -39.93
C ASP A 566 12.86 -8.12 -40.64
N ASN A 567 11.91 -8.92 -40.17
CA ASN A 567 10.57 -8.99 -40.73
C ASN A 567 9.50 -9.18 -39.65
N VAL A 568 8.26 -8.80 -39.98
CA VAL A 568 7.11 -8.80 -39.07
C VAL A 568 6.82 -10.19 -38.50
N THR A 569 6.89 -11.24 -39.32
CA THR A 569 6.54 -12.59 -38.88
C THR A 569 7.49 -13.09 -37.80
N LEU A 570 8.80 -12.96 -38.03
CA LEU A 570 9.83 -13.33 -37.05
C LEU A 570 9.69 -12.50 -35.77
N TYR A 571 9.41 -11.20 -35.92
CA TYR A 571 9.17 -10.30 -34.79
C TYR A 571 8.04 -10.77 -33.90
N LEU A 572 6.86 -11.00 -34.48
CA LEU A 572 5.69 -11.40 -33.71
C LEU A 572 5.88 -12.78 -33.07
N SER A 573 6.61 -13.71 -33.72
CA SER A 573 6.91 -15.01 -33.11
C SER A 573 7.82 -14.90 -31.89
N GLU A 574 8.86 -14.07 -31.95
CA GLU A 574 9.80 -13.90 -30.83
C GLU A 574 9.15 -13.16 -29.66
N VAL A 575 8.35 -12.12 -29.93
CA VAL A 575 7.60 -11.41 -28.87
C VAL A 575 6.58 -12.34 -28.21
N LYS A 576 5.86 -13.15 -29.00
CA LYS A 576 4.90 -14.11 -28.46
C LYS A 576 5.58 -15.10 -27.51
N LYS A 577 6.69 -15.71 -27.94
CA LYS A 577 7.47 -16.64 -27.10
C LYS A 577 7.92 -15.99 -25.79
N PHE A 578 8.32 -14.72 -25.85
CA PHE A 578 8.75 -13.97 -24.68
C PHE A 578 7.58 -13.68 -23.69
N ILE A 579 6.40 -13.36 -24.21
CA ILE A 579 5.19 -13.20 -23.39
C ILE A 579 4.85 -14.52 -22.69
N GLU A 580 4.88 -15.64 -23.42
CA GLU A 580 4.60 -16.97 -22.86
C GLU A 580 5.58 -17.32 -21.73
N ASP A 581 6.89 -17.08 -21.91
CA ASP A 581 7.92 -17.29 -20.87
C ASP A 581 7.70 -16.39 -19.64
N LEU A 582 7.32 -15.12 -19.83
CA LEU A 582 7.00 -14.23 -18.71
C LEU A 582 5.74 -14.66 -17.95
N GLN A 583 4.71 -15.13 -18.66
CA GLN A 583 3.49 -15.66 -18.03
C GLN A 583 3.79 -16.93 -17.22
N GLU A 584 4.60 -17.84 -17.76
CA GLU A 584 5.06 -19.04 -17.06
C GLU A 584 5.88 -18.68 -15.80
N LYS A 585 6.84 -17.76 -15.93
CA LYS A 585 7.61 -17.27 -14.77
C LYS A 585 6.72 -16.66 -13.71
N MET A 586 5.75 -15.84 -14.10
CA MET A 586 4.81 -15.21 -13.16
C MET A 586 3.95 -16.25 -12.41
N GLN A 587 3.55 -17.34 -13.07
CA GLN A 587 2.81 -18.45 -12.44
C GLN A 587 3.69 -19.28 -11.48
N ASN A 588 4.99 -19.39 -11.76
CA ASN A 588 5.94 -20.19 -10.98
C ASN A 588 6.63 -19.42 -9.83
N VAL A 589 6.42 -18.10 -9.73
CA VAL A 589 6.99 -17.29 -8.64
C VAL A 589 6.26 -17.60 -7.33
N ASN A 590 7.01 -18.06 -6.33
CA ASN A 590 6.50 -18.25 -4.96
C ASN A 590 5.71 -17.01 -4.52
N MET A 591 4.53 -17.22 -3.92
CA MET A 591 3.63 -16.15 -3.48
C MET A 591 4.29 -15.12 -2.54
N THR A 592 5.43 -15.44 -1.95
CA THR A 592 6.17 -14.56 -1.04
C THR A 592 7.05 -13.51 -1.76
N ASP A 593 7.18 -13.54 -3.08
CA ASP A 593 8.03 -12.62 -3.84
C ASP A 593 7.21 -11.62 -4.67
N GLU A 594 6.48 -10.76 -3.96
CA GLU A 594 5.58 -9.74 -4.51
C GLU A 594 6.31 -8.77 -5.46
N VAL A 595 7.58 -8.47 -5.19
CA VAL A 595 8.39 -7.55 -6.01
C VAL A 595 8.60 -8.14 -7.41
N ASN A 596 8.96 -9.43 -7.50
CA ASN A 596 9.13 -10.07 -8.79
C ASN A 596 7.81 -10.24 -9.54
N GLN A 597 6.73 -10.62 -8.85
CA GLN A 597 5.39 -10.68 -9.48
C GLN A 597 4.98 -9.33 -10.06
N LYS A 598 5.17 -8.24 -9.30
CA LYS A 598 4.92 -6.87 -9.77
C LYS A 598 5.76 -6.58 -11.01
N ASN A 599 7.06 -6.82 -10.98
CA ASN A 599 7.96 -6.57 -12.11
C ASN A 599 7.55 -7.32 -13.39
N TYR A 600 7.14 -8.60 -13.27
CA TYR A 600 6.67 -9.39 -14.41
C TYR A 600 5.36 -8.84 -14.97
N LYS A 601 4.38 -8.54 -14.11
CA LYS A 601 3.12 -7.92 -14.52
C LYS A 601 3.34 -6.59 -15.23
N GLU A 602 4.21 -5.73 -14.68
CA GLU A 602 4.54 -4.44 -15.30
C GLU A 602 5.19 -4.63 -16.68
N THR A 603 6.06 -5.63 -16.83
CA THR A 603 6.75 -5.91 -18.10
C THR A 603 5.78 -6.44 -19.15
N LEU A 604 4.90 -7.37 -18.76
CA LEU A 604 3.83 -7.90 -19.61
C LEU A 604 2.91 -6.77 -20.10
N MET A 605 2.46 -5.88 -19.21
CA MET A 605 1.61 -4.74 -19.61
C MET A 605 2.28 -3.83 -20.64
N LYS A 606 3.55 -3.47 -20.42
CA LYS A 606 4.31 -2.63 -21.38
C LYS A 606 4.46 -3.30 -22.74
N LEU A 607 4.71 -4.62 -22.76
CA LEU A 607 4.80 -5.41 -23.98
C LEU A 607 3.47 -5.47 -24.73
N THR A 608 2.39 -5.65 -24.00
CA THR A 608 1.06 -5.71 -24.60
C THR A 608 0.68 -4.37 -25.21
N TYR A 609 0.94 -3.26 -24.51
CA TYR A 609 0.74 -1.93 -25.08
C TYR A 609 1.66 -1.67 -26.28
N HIS A 610 2.90 -2.14 -26.23
CA HIS A 610 3.82 -2.11 -27.38
C HIS A 610 3.24 -2.84 -28.60
N LEU A 611 2.72 -4.06 -28.42
CA LEU A 611 2.03 -4.78 -29.49
C LEU A 611 0.80 -4.02 -29.98
N TYR A 612 -0.02 -3.44 -29.10
CA TYR A 612 -1.15 -2.63 -29.53
C TYR A 612 -0.72 -1.39 -30.33
N GLY A 613 0.34 -0.69 -29.94
CA GLY A 613 0.88 0.42 -30.73
C GLY A 613 1.43 -0.02 -32.09
N PHE A 614 2.04 -1.20 -32.15
CA PHE A 614 2.49 -1.83 -33.39
C PHE A 614 1.29 -2.14 -34.30
N ALA A 615 0.23 -2.74 -33.75
CA ALA A 615 -1.03 -3.03 -34.44
C ALA A 615 -1.73 -1.76 -34.94
N ASP A 616 -1.89 -0.73 -34.09
CA ASP A 616 -2.51 0.55 -34.47
C ASP A 616 -1.81 1.16 -35.68
N THR A 617 -0.48 1.10 -35.70
CA THR A 617 0.31 1.62 -36.82
C THR A 617 0.17 0.73 -38.04
N ALA A 618 0.17 -0.60 -37.91
CA ALA A 618 -0.10 -1.50 -39.03
C ALA A 618 -1.45 -1.19 -39.69
N LYS A 619 -2.50 -1.04 -38.89
CA LYS A 619 -3.85 -0.70 -39.36
C LYS A 619 -3.87 0.65 -40.08
N ALA A 620 -3.21 1.67 -39.54
CA ALA A 620 -3.14 3.00 -40.15
C ALA A 620 -2.46 2.98 -41.54
N PHE A 621 -1.65 1.96 -41.83
CA PHE A 621 -0.96 1.77 -43.11
C PHE A 621 -1.64 0.72 -44.00
N GLY A 622 -2.80 0.18 -43.59
CA GLY A 622 -3.56 -0.81 -44.34
C GLY A 622 -3.00 -2.24 -44.28
N ASP A 623 -2.10 -2.53 -43.34
CA ASP A 623 -1.49 -3.84 -43.14
C ASP A 623 -2.38 -4.70 -42.20
N GLU A 624 -3.52 -5.13 -42.74
CA GLU A 624 -4.56 -5.83 -41.98
C GLU A 624 -4.09 -7.18 -41.44
N GLU A 625 -3.27 -7.91 -42.19
CA GLU A 625 -2.72 -9.21 -41.75
C GLU A 625 -1.86 -9.04 -40.50
N THR A 626 -0.96 -8.05 -40.51
CA THR A 626 -0.11 -7.74 -39.35
C THR A 626 -0.96 -7.26 -38.18
N TYR A 627 -1.90 -6.35 -38.40
CA TYR A 627 -2.83 -5.88 -37.38
C TYR A 627 -3.52 -7.04 -36.65
N GLN A 628 -4.17 -7.93 -37.38
CA GLN A 628 -4.92 -9.05 -36.79
C GLN A 628 -4.02 -10.02 -36.02
N LYS A 629 -2.83 -10.35 -36.56
CA LYS A 629 -1.87 -11.22 -35.87
C LYS A 629 -1.36 -10.59 -34.57
N THR A 630 -1.03 -9.30 -34.60
CA THR A 630 -0.52 -8.58 -33.45
C THR A 630 -1.58 -8.44 -32.35
N ILE A 631 -2.83 -8.10 -32.71
CA ILE A 631 -3.95 -8.02 -31.76
C ILE A 631 -4.16 -9.35 -31.06
N LYS A 632 -4.15 -10.48 -31.81
CA LYS A 632 -4.32 -11.81 -31.21
C LYS A 632 -3.28 -12.16 -30.14
N ILE A 633 -2.04 -11.67 -30.29
CA ILE A 633 -0.96 -11.87 -29.31
C ILE A 633 -1.15 -10.92 -28.11
N ALA A 634 -1.52 -9.66 -28.35
CA ALA A 634 -1.74 -8.68 -27.30
C ALA A 634 -2.95 -9.04 -26.39
N ASP A 635 -4.03 -9.49 -27.01
CA ASP A 635 -5.32 -9.82 -26.37
C ASP A 635 -5.22 -11.01 -25.41
N SER A 636 -4.20 -11.87 -25.54
CA SER A 636 -3.96 -12.95 -24.58
C SER A 636 -3.39 -12.48 -23.23
N VAL A 637 -3.09 -11.19 -23.08
CA VAL A 637 -2.56 -10.58 -21.85
C VAL A 637 -3.46 -9.44 -21.37
N VAL A 638 -3.78 -8.48 -22.23
CA VAL A 638 -4.70 -7.37 -21.93
C VAL A 638 -5.77 -7.34 -23.00
N PRO A 639 -7.07 -7.51 -22.67
CA PRO A 639 -8.15 -7.47 -23.64
C PRO A 639 -8.17 -6.18 -24.47
N LEU A 640 -8.52 -6.28 -25.75
CA LEU A 640 -8.57 -5.12 -26.66
C LEU A 640 -9.49 -4.01 -26.15
N LEU A 641 -10.63 -4.36 -25.57
CA LEU A 641 -11.58 -3.40 -25.01
C LEU A 641 -10.97 -2.60 -23.84
N ASP A 642 -10.18 -3.24 -22.99
CA ASP A 642 -9.50 -2.57 -21.88
C ASP A 642 -8.42 -1.61 -22.38
N TYR A 643 -7.65 -2.03 -23.38
CA TYR A 643 -6.70 -1.15 -24.05
C TYR A 643 -7.40 0.07 -24.68
N GLN A 644 -8.48 -0.14 -25.43
CA GLN A 644 -9.23 0.95 -26.08
C GLN A 644 -9.83 1.92 -25.07
N ARG A 645 -10.40 1.41 -23.98
CA ARG A 645 -10.89 2.24 -22.87
C ARG A 645 -9.80 3.12 -22.29
N ASN A 646 -8.60 2.56 -22.05
CA ASN A 646 -7.47 3.32 -21.53
C ASN A 646 -6.95 4.34 -22.54
N VAL A 647 -6.88 4.00 -23.83
CA VAL A 647 -6.50 4.94 -24.90
C VAL A 647 -7.46 6.12 -24.94
N ASN A 648 -8.77 5.87 -24.93
CA ASN A 648 -9.78 6.93 -24.99
C ASN A 648 -9.79 7.79 -23.72
N LYS A 649 -9.43 7.22 -22.57
CA LYS A 649 -9.28 7.97 -21.31
C LYS A 649 -8.02 8.82 -21.30
N ARG A 650 -6.91 8.34 -21.85
CA ARG A 650 -5.57 8.92 -21.61
C ARG A 650 -4.98 9.66 -22.79
N LEU A 651 -5.56 9.59 -23.98
CA LEU A 651 -5.08 10.32 -25.14
C LEU A 651 -6.16 11.28 -25.65
N ASP A 652 -5.76 12.51 -25.96
CA ASP A 652 -6.61 13.45 -26.70
C ASP A 652 -6.70 13.08 -28.19
N GLU A 653 -7.44 13.88 -28.96
CA GLU A 653 -7.61 13.68 -30.40
C GLU A 653 -6.30 13.76 -31.20
N GLN A 654 -5.30 14.45 -30.66
CA GLN A 654 -3.96 14.63 -31.22
C GLN A 654 -2.99 13.52 -30.77
N GLY A 655 -3.38 12.69 -29.81
CA GLY A 655 -2.56 11.64 -29.21
C GLY A 655 -1.62 12.14 -28.10
N LYS A 656 -1.82 13.34 -27.55
CA LYS A 656 -1.14 13.83 -26.35
C LYS A 656 -1.69 13.05 -25.14
N PHE A 657 -0.79 12.69 -24.23
CA PHE A 657 -1.19 12.01 -23.00
C PHE A 657 -1.84 13.00 -22.03
N ILE A 658 -2.97 12.61 -21.45
CA ILE A 658 -3.75 13.40 -20.51
C ILE A 658 -3.51 12.88 -19.10
N ILE A 659 -3.23 13.82 -18.19
CA ILE A 659 -3.20 13.61 -16.74
C ILE A 659 -4.29 14.50 -16.16
N TYR A 660 -5.09 13.94 -15.28
CA TYR A 660 -6.15 14.61 -14.54
C TYR A 660 -5.65 14.98 -13.14
N LYS A 661 -6.33 15.92 -12.50
CA LYS A 661 -5.99 16.38 -11.15
C LYS A 661 -6.02 15.25 -10.13
N GLU A 662 -6.97 14.33 -10.25
CA GLU A 662 -7.14 13.17 -9.36
C GLU A 662 -5.95 12.21 -9.40
N ASP A 663 -5.22 12.15 -10.52
CA ASP A 663 -4.05 11.29 -10.67
C ASP A 663 -2.89 11.68 -9.73
N PHE A 664 -2.96 12.87 -9.13
CA PHE A 664 -2.00 13.35 -8.14
C PHE A 664 -2.33 12.95 -6.71
N TYR A 665 -3.51 12.38 -6.46
CA TYR A 665 -3.98 12.06 -5.11
C TYR A 665 -4.20 10.54 -4.89
N ASP A 666 -4.40 9.78 -5.95
CA ASP A 666 -4.73 8.34 -5.89
C ASP A 666 -3.51 7.43 -6.12
N LYS A 667 -2.77 7.07 -5.05
CA LYS A 667 -1.68 6.07 -5.12
C LYS A 667 -1.63 5.05 -3.99
#